data_AF-A0A7X9HNL7-F1
#
_entry.id   AF-A0A7X9HNL7-F1
#
_cell.length_a   1.000
_cell.length_b   1.000
_cell.length_c   1.000
_cell.angle_alpha   90.00
_cell.angle_beta   90.00
_cell.angle_gamma   90.00
#
_symmetry.space_group_name_H-M   'P 1'
#
loop_
_entity.id
_entity.type
_entity.pdbx_description
1 polymer ?
#
loop_
_entity_poly.entity_id
_entity_poly.type
_entity_poly.pdbx_seq_one_letter_code
_entity_poly.pdbx_strand_id
1 'polypeptide(L)'
;MKKTILSLCSVLALGCNVAEEGIPPESEDLAPTFDKEDTAYYSDQATELQGVFHGEMVLDLSSMAESERGSYLDSLRSGGWKLTSLVTDHIKFGKNQLNTEKLHMNLSADDVTSHLVTVEGSSARVEYTLSIETIVSFDELRAAGIEPASLTDRTFAVKLPADPRTVFSQVGERCAEGFDAGSLADYNYFYYFKPEKPGCDLSLVTAAFTLHSLLPRKSTYPEYHRLTADRKVAVAVFFGAAEHNETVSSSDEGVREHREFLDALRSRGFRKTQDLAPGQRWSRSKAGIEEVVDVVSPYELAELKNDTQGLFRRALLEHEIIIYDGHSFYGSLSVLQEKDAYPADTYQIIFMNSCWSYEYYTTQVFKNKATAADPNGWALADVVNNTEPAWFLNDAEETRILLTNIFAGCESGGRDGTRQYTWEGIIQAMNKFALERFRSWNLESHEIYGVSGVRENCYDPAHPDACLGQNGPTDPGTSERTSFENTTAQDIPDEQSAGIVSAIQVSDDRAFAGLEVSVDIEHSWVGDLVVELRHNGKTVTLRSREGGSEKSIHQTYQPAGFAGQTSGGTWELLVSDRAARDTGRLLSWKVTFVTQKQAQAPTTYSSQDHLAIPDNDTTGIASTIEVPDERQVGTLTVHVDISHSYVGDLVVELEHAGQVVTLQNQQGGSARDLVKDFTLADWNDKSARGSWTLLVSDRAAADSGTLNGWSLTVGD
;
A
#
# COMPACT_ATOMS: atom_id res chain seq x y z
N MET A 1 25.66 -11.56 -43.79
CA MET A 1 24.19 -11.44 -43.74
C MET A 1 23.81 -10.91 -42.37
N LYS A 2 23.88 -9.59 -42.20
CA LYS A 2 23.62 -8.85 -40.95
C LYS A 2 23.06 -7.50 -41.37
N LYS A 3 21.79 -7.23 -41.07
CA LYS A 3 21.11 -5.92 -41.03
C LYS A 3 19.60 -6.13 -40.90
N THR A 4 19.13 -6.33 -39.67
CA THR A 4 17.78 -5.94 -39.20
C THR A 4 17.77 -6.08 -37.68
N ILE A 5 16.92 -5.31 -36.98
CA ILE A 5 16.79 -5.19 -35.51
C ILE A 5 17.79 -4.19 -34.90
N LEU A 6 17.64 -2.91 -35.23
CA LEU A 6 17.86 -1.74 -34.36
C LEU A 6 17.51 -0.50 -35.20
N SER A 7 16.21 -0.30 -35.42
CA SER A 7 15.58 0.92 -35.95
C SER A 7 14.08 0.65 -36.07
N LEU A 8 13.38 0.57 -34.94
CA LEU A 8 11.91 0.51 -34.91
C LEU A 8 11.27 1.61 -34.04
N CYS A 9 11.95 2.75 -33.87
CA CYS A 9 11.35 3.96 -33.29
C CYS A 9 11.32 5.15 -34.25
N SER A 10 11.56 4.94 -35.55
CA SER A 10 11.52 6.06 -36.51
C SER A 10 11.35 5.62 -37.96
N VAL A 11 10.28 4.88 -38.30
CA VAL A 11 9.57 4.94 -39.60
C VAL A 11 8.18 4.31 -39.44
N LEU A 12 7.14 5.14 -39.31
CA LEU A 12 5.83 4.96 -39.97
C LEU A 12 5.03 6.27 -39.89
N ALA A 13 5.63 7.37 -40.35
CA ALA A 13 4.88 8.52 -40.85
C ALA A 13 4.37 8.19 -42.27
N LEU A 14 3.43 7.26 -42.37
CA LEU A 14 2.63 7.01 -43.57
C LEU A 14 1.21 6.81 -43.07
N GLY A 15 0.35 7.78 -43.37
CA GLY A 15 -0.99 7.92 -42.81
C GLY A 15 -1.79 6.62 -42.86
N CYS A 16 -1.85 5.95 -41.72
CA CYS A 16 -3.06 5.29 -41.28
C CYS A 16 -3.85 6.38 -40.56
N ASN A 17 -4.92 6.88 -41.20
CA ASN A 17 -6.06 7.35 -40.43
C ASN A 17 -6.52 6.16 -39.61
N VAL A 18 -5.98 5.98 -38.41
CA VAL A 18 -6.73 5.32 -37.34
C VAL A 18 -7.92 6.25 -37.16
N ALA A 19 -9.09 5.79 -37.59
CA ALA A 19 -10.32 6.52 -37.29
C ALA A 19 -10.31 6.78 -35.78
N GLU A 20 -10.64 7.99 -35.34
CA GLU A 20 -11.00 8.22 -33.94
C GLU A 20 -12.17 7.29 -33.63
N GLU A 21 -11.87 6.07 -33.17
CA GLU A 21 -12.86 5.17 -32.61
C GLU A 21 -13.35 5.89 -31.36
N GLY A 22 -14.62 6.27 -31.36
CA GLY A 22 -15.19 6.98 -30.21
C GLY A 22 -15.03 6.12 -28.94
N ILE A 23 -14.80 6.79 -27.81
CA ILE A 23 -14.67 6.13 -26.51
C ILE A 23 -15.84 5.14 -26.32
N PRO A 24 -15.55 3.85 -26.07
CA PRO A 24 -16.60 2.84 -25.98
C PRO A 24 -17.52 3.12 -24.78
N PRO A 25 -18.77 2.63 -24.82
CA PRO A 25 -19.68 2.69 -23.67
C PRO A 25 -19.04 2.10 -22.42
N GLU A 26 -19.34 2.68 -21.25
CA GLU A 26 -18.85 2.22 -19.93
C GLU A 26 -19.09 0.72 -19.70
N SER A 27 -20.17 0.16 -20.26
CA SER A 27 -20.50 -1.26 -20.15
C SER A 27 -19.52 -2.22 -20.83
N GLU A 28 -18.74 -1.75 -21.80
CA GLU A 28 -17.76 -2.57 -22.53
C GLU A 28 -16.45 -2.76 -21.76
N ASP A 29 -16.16 -1.88 -20.80
CA ASP A 29 -14.99 -2.02 -19.92
C ASP A 29 -15.24 -2.89 -18.71
N LEU A 30 -16.50 -3.15 -18.38
CA LEU A 30 -16.86 -3.84 -17.14
C LEU A 30 -16.34 -5.28 -17.15
N ALA A 31 -15.89 -5.71 -15.98
CA ALA A 31 -15.48 -7.07 -15.68
C ALA A 31 -16.52 -8.07 -16.19
N PRO A 32 -16.08 -9.22 -16.70
CA PRO A 32 -16.98 -10.23 -17.24
C PRO A 32 -17.92 -10.75 -16.16
N THR A 33 -19.06 -11.29 -16.60
CA THR A 33 -19.98 -12.02 -15.73
C THR A 33 -19.51 -13.45 -15.57
N PHE A 34 -19.41 -13.95 -14.34
CA PHE A 34 -18.95 -15.31 -14.07
C PHE A 34 -20.13 -16.25 -13.76
N ASP A 35 -20.24 -17.36 -14.50
CA ASP A 35 -21.26 -18.40 -14.29
C ASP A 35 -20.74 -19.62 -13.48
N LYS A 36 -19.48 -19.61 -13.00
CA LYS A 36 -18.84 -20.73 -12.27
C LYS A 36 -17.88 -20.26 -11.17
N GLU A 37 -17.64 -21.14 -10.19
CA GLU A 37 -16.69 -20.92 -9.08
C GLU A 37 -15.27 -20.67 -9.58
N ASP A 38 -14.74 -19.56 -9.06
CA ASP A 38 -13.50 -18.86 -9.41
C ASP A 38 -12.30 -19.49 -8.67
N THR A 39 -11.16 -19.60 -9.36
CA THR A 39 -9.92 -20.22 -8.85
C THR A 39 -8.76 -19.22 -8.81
N ALA A 40 -8.92 -18.15 -8.03
CA ALA A 40 -7.85 -17.49 -7.27
C ALA A 40 -6.55 -17.19 -8.05
N TYR A 41 -6.45 -16.00 -8.64
CA TYR A 41 -5.36 -15.75 -9.56
C TYR A 41 -4.89 -14.27 -9.59
N TYR A 42 -3.62 -14.09 -10.00
CA TYR A 42 -2.88 -12.82 -10.02
C TYR A 42 -3.15 -11.99 -11.30
N SER A 43 -3.86 -12.55 -12.28
CA SER A 43 -4.13 -11.95 -13.60
C SER A 43 -5.24 -12.74 -14.31
N ASP A 44 -5.15 -13.07 -15.59
CA ASP A 44 -5.69 -14.30 -16.22
C ASP A 44 -4.61 -14.96 -17.11
N GLN A 45 -3.45 -14.29 -17.17
CA GLN A 45 -2.33 -14.59 -18.04
C GLN A 45 -0.99 -14.76 -17.29
N ALA A 46 -0.88 -14.32 -16.03
CA ALA A 46 0.33 -14.49 -15.20
C ALA A 46 0.03 -14.81 -13.71
N THR A 47 0.89 -15.60 -13.05
CA THR A 47 0.76 -15.97 -11.63
C THR A 47 1.99 -15.59 -10.83
N GLU A 48 1.77 -15.09 -9.61
CA GLU A 48 2.82 -14.88 -8.63
C GLU A 48 3.10 -16.19 -7.88
N LEU A 49 4.38 -16.49 -7.72
CA LEU A 49 4.91 -17.63 -7.01
C LEU A 49 5.77 -17.13 -5.86
N GLN A 50 5.61 -17.73 -4.69
CA GLN A 50 6.54 -17.54 -3.59
C GLN A 50 7.72 -18.50 -3.75
N GLY A 51 8.94 -17.96 -3.66
CA GLY A 51 10.16 -18.74 -3.57
C GLY A 51 11.00 -18.39 -2.35
N VAL A 52 11.99 -19.24 -2.08
CA VAL A 52 13.02 -19.05 -1.07
C VAL A 52 14.36 -18.99 -1.77
N PHE A 53 15.11 -17.92 -1.53
CA PHE A 53 16.42 -17.69 -2.11
C PHE A 53 17.49 -17.88 -1.05
N HIS A 54 18.35 -18.87 -1.24
CA HIS A 54 19.52 -19.13 -0.41
C HIS A 54 20.77 -18.65 -1.15
N GLY A 55 21.46 -17.67 -0.59
CA GLY A 55 22.67 -17.12 -1.18
C GLY A 55 23.82 -17.04 -0.20
N GLU A 56 25.01 -16.83 -0.78
CA GLU A 56 26.25 -16.67 -0.04
C GLU A 56 27.08 -15.57 -0.70
N MET A 57 27.66 -14.67 0.09
CA MET A 57 28.65 -13.71 -0.34
C MET A 57 29.99 -13.99 0.33
N VAL A 58 31.08 -13.71 -0.38
CA VAL A 58 32.45 -13.69 0.16
C VAL A 58 33.02 -12.30 -0.05
N LEU A 59 32.96 -11.49 0.99
CA LEU A 59 33.36 -10.09 0.99
C LEU A 59 34.85 -9.96 1.25
N ASP A 60 35.58 -9.27 0.37
CA ASP A 60 36.95 -8.84 0.66
C ASP A 60 36.92 -7.54 1.49
N LEU A 61 37.49 -7.60 2.70
CA LEU A 61 37.58 -6.47 3.64
C LEU A 61 39.03 -6.07 3.89
N SER A 62 39.98 -6.54 3.07
CA SER A 62 41.42 -6.29 3.21
C SER A 62 41.80 -4.82 3.10
N SER A 63 41.05 -4.04 2.32
CA SER A 63 41.22 -2.59 2.16
C SER A 63 40.63 -1.76 3.30
N MET A 64 39.77 -2.33 4.14
CA MET A 64 39.12 -1.63 5.25
C MET A 64 40.05 -1.54 6.47
N ALA A 65 40.07 -0.36 7.12
CA ALA A 65 40.73 -0.18 8.41
C ALA A 65 40.09 -1.08 9.48
N GLU A 66 40.86 -1.52 10.48
CA GLU A 66 40.40 -2.50 11.47
C GLU A 66 39.15 -2.04 12.25
N SER A 67 39.10 -0.77 12.65
CA SER A 67 37.94 -0.18 13.33
C SER A 67 36.69 -0.08 12.45
N GLU A 68 36.88 0.26 11.18
CA GLU A 68 35.81 0.32 10.18
C GLU A 68 35.27 -1.09 9.88
N ARG A 69 36.18 -2.06 9.74
CA ARG A 69 35.85 -3.48 9.50
C ARG A 69 35.00 -4.04 10.63
N GLY A 70 35.32 -3.74 11.89
CA GLY A 70 34.53 -4.14 13.05
C GLY A 70 33.10 -3.60 12.97
N SER A 71 32.94 -2.28 12.81
CA SER A 71 31.63 -1.64 12.69
C SER A 71 30.81 -2.16 11.50
N TYR A 72 31.46 -2.39 10.35
CA TYR A 72 30.81 -2.96 9.18
C TYR A 72 30.28 -4.38 9.46
N LEU A 73 31.11 -5.26 10.05
CA LEU A 73 30.71 -6.62 10.41
C LEU A 73 29.56 -6.65 11.42
N ASP A 74 29.58 -5.76 12.41
CA ASP A 74 28.52 -5.66 13.40
C ASP A 74 27.19 -5.21 12.78
N SER A 75 27.24 -4.29 11.81
CA SER A 75 26.06 -3.87 11.05
C SER A 75 25.45 -4.98 10.17
N LEU A 76 26.28 -5.90 9.67
CA LEU A 76 25.79 -7.07 8.93
C LEU A 76 25.19 -8.11 9.87
N ARG A 77 25.84 -8.36 11.02
CA ARG A 77 25.35 -9.32 12.02
C ARG A 77 24.03 -8.89 12.64
N SER A 78 23.79 -7.59 12.80
CA SER A 78 22.54 -7.08 13.35
C SER A 78 21.32 -7.35 12.47
N GLY A 79 21.51 -7.77 11.22
CA GLY A 79 20.40 -7.99 10.29
C GLY A 79 19.70 -6.70 9.85
N GLY A 80 20.32 -5.55 10.08
CA GLY A 80 19.72 -4.25 9.78
C GLY A 80 19.81 -3.88 8.31
N TRP A 81 19.45 -2.63 8.00
CA TRP A 81 19.39 -2.09 6.63
C TRP A 81 20.63 -2.38 5.77
N LYS A 82 21.82 -2.43 6.38
CA LYS A 82 23.07 -2.66 5.65
C LYS A 82 23.19 -4.08 5.11
N LEU A 83 22.72 -5.08 5.87
CA LEU A 83 22.58 -6.44 5.37
C LEU A 83 21.55 -6.49 4.25
N THR A 84 20.34 -5.94 4.49
CA THR A 84 19.25 -5.92 3.52
C THR A 84 19.65 -5.29 2.20
N SER A 85 20.32 -4.13 2.24
CA SER A 85 20.85 -3.44 1.04
C SER A 85 21.86 -4.30 0.30
N LEU A 86 22.80 -4.92 1.03
CA LEU A 86 23.83 -5.74 0.41
C LEU A 86 23.25 -7.01 -0.24
N VAL A 87 22.29 -7.66 0.43
CA VAL A 87 21.57 -8.83 -0.12
C VAL A 87 20.75 -8.41 -1.34
N THR A 88 20.07 -7.26 -1.29
CA THR A 88 19.32 -6.68 -2.42
C THR A 88 20.23 -6.49 -3.63
N ASP A 89 21.41 -5.89 -3.45
CA ASP A 89 22.36 -5.71 -4.54
C ASP A 89 22.88 -7.05 -5.09
N HIS A 90 23.05 -8.05 -4.23
CA HIS A 90 23.52 -9.37 -4.63
C HIS A 90 22.51 -10.15 -5.47
N ILE A 91 21.24 -10.21 -5.05
CA ILE A 91 20.20 -10.98 -5.75
C ILE A 91 19.85 -10.39 -7.13
N LYS A 92 20.03 -9.08 -7.33
CA LYS A 92 19.80 -8.41 -8.63
C LYS A 92 20.61 -9.01 -9.77
N PHE A 93 21.80 -9.52 -9.49
CA PHE A 93 22.63 -10.22 -10.49
C PHE A 93 22.03 -11.57 -10.94
N GLY A 94 21.05 -12.10 -10.21
CA GLY A 94 20.32 -13.32 -10.59
C GLY A 94 19.27 -13.11 -11.67
N LYS A 95 18.81 -11.87 -11.88
CA LYS A 95 17.68 -11.49 -12.74
C LYS A 95 17.70 -12.19 -14.11
N ASN A 96 18.73 -11.97 -14.91
CA ASN A 96 18.78 -12.49 -16.29
C ASN A 96 18.75 -14.02 -16.38
N GLN A 97 19.34 -14.70 -15.39
CA GLN A 97 19.35 -16.17 -15.33
C GLN A 97 17.94 -16.70 -15.02
N LEU A 98 17.25 -16.08 -14.07
CA LEU A 98 15.87 -16.44 -13.71
C LEU A 98 14.87 -16.08 -14.83
N ASN A 99 15.04 -14.93 -15.49
CA ASN A 99 14.20 -14.56 -16.65
C ASN A 99 14.35 -15.57 -17.81
N THR A 100 15.53 -16.20 -17.98
CA THR A 100 15.72 -17.29 -18.96
C THR A 100 14.87 -18.51 -18.62
N GLU A 101 14.64 -18.76 -17.34
CA GLU A 101 13.76 -19.81 -16.81
C GLU A 101 12.30 -19.37 -16.69
N LYS A 102 11.95 -18.18 -17.21
CA LYS A 102 10.62 -17.56 -17.18
C LYS A 102 10.16 -17.09 -15.81
N LEU A 103 11.11 -16.88 -14.90
CA LEU A 103 10.88 -16.40 -13.55
C LEU A 103 11.30 -14.93 -13.44
N HIS A 104 10.32 -14.03 -13.38
CA HIS A 104 10.55 -12.59 -13.19
C HIS A 104 10.51 -12.28 -11.69
N MET A 105 11.67 -12.47 -11.04
CA MET A 105 11.83 -12.33 -9.59
C MET A 105 11.76 -10.87 -9.17
N ASN A 106 11.13 -10.60 -8.03
CA ASN A 106 11.24 -9.33 -7.33
C ASN A 106 12.71 -9.03 -7.02
N LEU A 107 13.13 -7.76 -7.07
CA LEU A 107 14.55 -7.38 -6.94
C LEU A 107 14.90 -6.75 -5.59
N SER A 108 14.03 -6.90 -4.59
CA SER A 108 14.24 -6.39 -3.23
C SER A 108 14.34 -7.54 -2.21
N ALA A 109 15.25 -7.39 -1.24
CA ALA A 109 15.45 -8.37 -0.17
C ALA A 109 14.76 -7.96 1.15
N ASP A 110 13.52 -7.47 1.08
CA ASP A 110 12.84 -6.93 2.27
C ASP A 110 12.50 -8.01 3.33
N ASP A 111 12.49 -9.30 2.98
CA ASP A 111 12.24 -10.44 3.90
C ASP A 111 13.46 -11.40 4.02
N VAL A 112 14.60 -10.89 4.50
CA VAL A 112 15.74 -11.76 4.90
C VAL A 112 15.35 -12.51 6.17
N THR A 113 14.95 -13.77 6.02
CA THR A 113 14.45 -14.63 7.09
C THR A 113 15.55 -15.19 7.98
N SER A 114 16.79 -15.31 7.47
CA SER A 114 17.95 -15.69 8.25
C SER A 114 19.26 -15.28 7.60
N HIS A 115 20.30 -15.08 8.41
CA HIS A 115 21.65 -14.81 7.94
C HIS A 115 22.70 -15.27 8.93
N LEU A 116 23.91 -15.53 8.43
CA LEU A 116 25.08 -15.86 9.22
C LEU A 116 26.32 -15.16 8.64
N VAL A 117 27.04 -14.44 9.50
CA VAL A 117 28.29 -13.77 9.13
C VAL A 117 29.47 -14.47 9.83
N THR A 118 30.30 -15.13 9.04
CA THR A 118 31.56 -15.75 9.48
C THR A 118 32.76 -14.98 8.94
N VAL A 119 33.84 -14.90 9.71
CA VAL A 119 35.03 -14.10 9.37
C VAL A 119 36.25 -14.99 9.33
N GLU A 120 36.99 -14.94 8.22
CA GLU A 120 38.23 -15.67 8.02
C GLU A 120 39.31 -14.69 7.55
N GLY A 121 40.20 -14.30 8.47
CA GLY A 121 41.24 -13.31 8.18
C GLY A 121 40.66 -11.94 7.83
N SER A 122 40.92 -11.46 6.61
CA SER A 122 40.38 -10.21 6.06
C SER A 122 39.15 -10.40 5.17
N SER A 123 38.57 -11.60 5.14
CA SER A 123 37.37 -11.91 4.37
C SER A 123 36.20 -12.22 5.29
N ALA A 124 34.99 -11.89 4.85
CA ALA A 124 33.76 -12.24 5.55
C ALA A 124 32.83 -13.02 4.63
N ARG A 125 32.37 -14.19 5.09
CA ARG A 125 31.34 -14.98 4.43
C ARG A 125 29.99 -14.61 5.04
N VAL A 126 29.05 -14.24 4.19
CA VAL A 126 27.68 -13.88 4.56
C VAL A 126 26.73 -14.85 3.88
N GLU A 127 26.21 -15.80 4.64
CA GLU A 127 25.14 -16.70 4.21
C GLU A 127 23.81 -16.03 4.52
N TYR A 128 22.84 -16.12 3.62
CA TYR A 128 21.51 -15.55 3.84
C TYR A 128 20.42 -16.39 3.18
N THR A 129 19.23 -16.31 3.76
CA THR A 129 17.99 -16.84 3.21
C THR A 129 16.97 -15.72 3.20
N LEU A 130 16.24 -15.56 2.10
CA LEU A 130 15.09 -14.68 2.04
C LEU A 130 13.90 -15.38 1.38
N SER A 131 12.68 -14.97 1.76
CA SER A 131 11.51 -15.25 0.93
C SER A 131 11.43 -14.17 -0.14
N ILE A 132 11.12 -14.56 -1.37
CA ILE A 132 10.96 -13.61 -2.46
C ILE A 132 9.95 -14.11 -3.49
N GLU A 133 9.08 -13.21 -3.93
CA GLU A 133 8.10 -13.49 -4.96
C GLU A 133 8.71 -13.41 -6.37
N THR A 134 8.17 -14.20 -7.28
CA THR A 134 8.46 -14.15 -8.71
C THR A 134 7.18 -14.31 -9.50
N ILE A 135 7.13 -13.72 -10.68
CA ILE A 135 6.02 -13.92 -11.60
C ILE A 135 6.40 -14.87 -12.72
N VAL A 136 5.42 -15.63 -13.19
CA VAL A 136 5.46 -16.38 -14.45
C VAL A 136 4.28 -15.99 -15.33
N SER A 137 4.54 -15.78 -16.62
CA SER A 137 3.49 -15.69 -17.64
C SER A 137 3.10 -17.08 -18.13
N PHE A 138 1.80 -17.35 -18.20
CA PHE A 138 1.27 -18.59 -18.77
C PHE A 138 1.60 -18.75 -20.24
N ASP A 139 1.70 -17.66 -21.00
CA ASP A 139 2.12 -17.74 -22.40
C ASP A 139 3.58 -18.12 -22.54
N GLU A 140 4.46 -17.55 -21.70
CA GLU A 140 5.87 -17.93 -21.68
C GLU A 140 6.05 -19.40 -21.28
N LEU A 141 5.30 -19.86 -20.28
CA LEU A 141 5.32 -21.26 -19.85
C LEU A 141 4.78 -22.21 -20.93
N ARG A 142 3.65 -21.88 -21.57
CA ARG A 142 3.08 -22.66 -22.68
C ARG A 142 4.04 -22.74 -23.87
N ALA A 143 4.65 -21.62 -24.26
CA ALA A 143 5.64 -21.56 -25.33
C ALA A 143 6.87 -22.42 -25.01
N ALA A 144 7.24 -22.52 -23.74
CA ALA A 144 8.32 -23.37 -23.25
C ALA A 144 7.91 -24.84 -22.98
N GLY A 145 6.61 -25.17 -23.05
CA GLY A 145 6.09 -26.51 -22.71
C GLY A 145 6.16 -26.86 -21.22
N ILE A 146 6.06 -25.85 -20.34
CA ILE A 146 6.15 -25.98 -18.88
C ILE A 146 4.74 -25.86 -18.28
N GLU A 147 4.36 -26.82 -17.44
CA GLU A 147 3.12 -26.75 -16.65
C GLU A 147 3.38 -25.96 -15.35
N PRO A 148 2.57 -24.95 -14.98
CA PRO A 148 2.81 -24.14 -13.77
C PRO A 148 2.95 -24.97 -12.50
N ALA A 149 2.14 -26.02 -12.33
CA ALA A 149 2.20 -26.90 -11.16
C ALA A 149 3.53 -27.69 -11.04
N SER A 150 4.30 -27.81 -12.12
CA SER A 150 5.63 -28.46 -12.10
C SER A 150 6.74 -27.57 -11.56
N LEU A 151 6.46 -26.27 -11.37
CA LEU A 151 7.41 -25.31 -10.83
C LEU A 151 7.52 -25.40 -9.31
N THR A 152 6.47 -25.83 -8.62
CA THR A 152 6.49 -26.00 -7.16
C THR A 152 7.57 -26.99 -6.71
N ASP A 153 8.31 -26.63 -5.66
CA ASP A 153 9.48 -27.31 -5.08
C ASP A 153 10.69 -27.45 -6.02
N ARG A 154 10.63 -26.87 -7.22
CA ARG A 154 11.75 -26.85 -8.15
C ARG A 154 12.79 -25.83 -7.68
N THR A 155 14.06 -26.22 -7.73
CA THR A 155 15.21 -25.39 -7.34
C THR A 155 16.05 -25.01 -8.55
N PHE A 156 16.38 -23.73 -8.65
CA PHE A 156 17.16 -23.12 -9.73
C PHE A 156 18.52 -22.69 -9.17
N ALA A 157 19.60 -23.09 -9.83
CA ALA A 157 20.95 -22.66 -9.49
C ALA A 157 21.23 -21.31 -10.17
N VAL A 158 21.62 -20.30 -9.39
CA VAL A 158 21.84 -18.94 -9.87
C VAL A 158 23.28 -18.53 -9.56
N LYS A 159 24.07 -18.19 -10.58
CA LYS A 159 25.44 -17.73 -10.40
C LYS A 159 25.46 -16.25 -10.06
N LEU A 160 26.02 -15.90 -8.91
CA LEU A 160 26.10 -14.52 -8.43
C LEU A 160 27.57 -14.11 -8.22
N PRO A 161 27.90 -12.80 -8.28
CA PRO A 161 29.22 -12.32 -7.92
C PRO A 161 29.51 -12.60 -6.45
N ALA A 162 30.66 -13.18 -6.12
CA ALA A 162 31.03 -13.45 -4.73
C ALA A 162 31.02 -12.19 -3.86
N ASP A 163 31.39 -11.04 -4.43
CA ASP A 163 31.28 -9.72 -3.80
C ASP A 163 30.53 -8.76 -4.75
N PRO A 164 29.28 -8.37 -4.45
CA PRO A 164 28.47 -7.54 -5.34
C PRO A 164 28.93 -6.08 -5.39
N ARG A 165 29.74 -5.61 -4.43
CA ARG A 165 30.01 -4.18 -4.19
C ARG A 165 30.93 -3.53 -5.22
N THR A 166 31.66 -4.34 -5.98
CA THR A 166 32.76 -3.85 -6.83
C THR A 166 32.78 -4.46 -8.23
N VAL A 167 31.69 -5.12 -8.65
CA VAL A 167 31.63 -5.88 -9.90
C VAL A 167 32.06 -5.04 -11.11
N PHE A 168 31.43 -3.88 -11.34
CA PHE A 168 31.76 -3.04 -12.50
C PHE A 168 33.24 -2.62 -12.51
N SER A 169 33.76 -2.21 -11.36
CA SER A 169 35.16 -1.78 -11.23
C SER A 169 36.18 -2.90 -11.49
N GLN A 170 35.83 -4.15 -11.20
CA GLN A 170 36.71 -5.30 -11.40
C GLN A 170 36.72 -5.78 -12.86
N VAL A 171 35.55 -5.90 -13.47
CA VAL A 171 35.39 -6.61 -14.75
C VAL A 171 34.98 -5.74 -15.93
N GLY A 172 34.52 -4.51 -15.72
CA GLY A 172 34.01 -3.65 -16.79
C GLY A 172 33.04 -4.43 -17.69
N GLU A 173 33.15 -4.33 -19.01
CA GLU A 173 32.23 -5.01 -19.94
C GLU A 173 32.40 -6.55 -20.03
N ARG A 174 33.40 -7.15 -19.37
CA ARG A 174 33.77 -8.57 -19.58
C ARG A 174 32.71 -9.56 -19.11
N CYS A 175 31.89 -9.19 -18.13
CA CYS A 175 30.78 -10.00 -17.63
C CYS A 175 29.41 -9.37 -17.93
N ALA A 176 29.30 -8.49 -18.93
CA ALA A 176 28.07 -7.84 -19.31
C ALA A 176 27.76 -8.01 -20.82
N GLU A 177 26.49 -8.11 -21.20
CA GLU A 177 26.03 -8.14 -22.60
C GLU A 177 24.68 -7.45 -22.77
N GLY A 178 24.40 -6.91 -23.96
CA GLY A 178 23.08 -6.33 -24.30
C GLY A 178 22.90 -4.85 -23.97
N PHE A 179 23.99 -4.11 -23.72
CA PHE A 179 23.97 -2.66 -23.45
C PHE A 179 24.37 -1.83 -24.67
N ASP A 180 23.88 -0.59 -24.72
CA ASP A 180 24.28 0.39 -25.73
C ASP A 180 25.65 1.01 -25.40
N ALA A 181 26.40 1.39 -26.43
CA ALA A 181 27.74 1.96 -26.25
C ALA A 181 27.70 3.21 -25.35
N GLY A 182 28.45 3.16 -24.24
CA GLY A 182 28.54 4.25 -23.26
C GLY A 182 27.41 4.27 -22.21
N SER A 183 26.46 3.34 -22.24
CA SER A 183 25.36 3.27 -21.26
C SER A 183 25.69 2.45 -20.00
N LEU A 184 26.74 1.62 -20.04
CA LEU A 184 27.09 0.73 -18.94
C LEU A 184 27.79 1.48 -17.79
N ALA A 185 27.23 1.36 -16.58
CA ALA A 185 27.70 1.96 -15.35
C ALA A 185 27.49 1.01 -14.16
N ASP A 186 28.03 1.35 -12.99
CA ASP A 186 27.93 0.49 -11.80
C ASP A 186 26.47 0.26 -11.36
N TYR A 187 25.68 1.33 -11.26
CA TYR A 187 24.30 1.28 -10.78
C TYR A 187 23.34 0.49 -11.69
N ASN A 188 23.66 0.32 -12.98
CA ASN A 188 22.83 -0.43 -13.94
C ASN A 188 23.49 -1.73 -14.41
N TYR A 189 24.64 -2.10 -13.84
CA TYR A 189 25.42 -3.23 -14.35
C TYR A 189 24.66 -4.57 -14.26
N PHE A 190 23.87 -4.75 -13.19
CA PHE A 190 23.12 -5.98 -12.96
C PHE A 190 22.13 -6.30 -14.11
N TYR A 191 21.58 -5.29 -14.80
CA TYR A 191 20.70 -5.48 -15.97
C TYR A 191 21.37 -6.26 -17.09
N TYR A 192 22.69 -6.08 -17.22
CA TYR A 192 23.45 -6.63 -18.34
C TYR A 192 24.31 -7.82 -17.92
N PHE A 193 24.28 -8.20 -16.64
CA PHE A 193 25.14 -9.23 -16.11
C PHE A 193 24.93 -10.57 -16.82
N LYS A 194 26.03 -11.11 -17.34
CA LYS A 194 26.08 -12.38 -18.07
C LYS A 194 27.33 -13.16 -17.65
N PRO A 195 27.26 -13.94 -16.57
CA PRO A 195 28.42 -14.65 -16.02
C PRO A 195 28.95 -15.74 -16.94
N GLU A 196 28.15 -16.26 -17.88
CA GLU A 196 28.59 -17.25 -18.88
C GLU A 196 29.38 -16.63 -20.05
N LYS A 197 29.47 -15.30 -20.14
CA LYS A 197 30.16 -14.64 -21.25
C LYS A 197 31.64 -15.07 -21.29
N PRO A 198 32.15 -15.55 -22.44
CA PRO A 198 33.56 -15.91 -22.55
C PRO A 198 34.48 -14.73 -22.18
N GLY A 199 35.41 -14.96 -21.26
CA GLY A 199 36.31 -13.93 -20.76
C GLY A 199 35.82 -13.20 -19.51
N CYS A 200 34.65 -13.56 -18.96
CA CYS A 200 34.25 -13.15 -17.63
C CYS A 200 35.15 -13.82 -16.57
N ASP A 201 35.96 -13.03 -15.89
CA ASP A 201 36.97 -13.45 -14.90
C ASP A 201 36.61 -13.02 -13.46
N LEU A 202 35.30 -12.96 -13.17
CA LEU A 202 34.76 -12.62 -11.86
C LEU A 202 34.73 -13.86 -10.95
N SER A 203 34.98 -13.67 -9.65
CA SER A 203 34.72 -14.73 -8.67
C SER A 203 33.21 -14.87 -8.46
N LEU A 204 32.71 -16.09 -8.58
CA LEU A 204 31.28 -16.39 -8.53
C LEU A 204 30.96 -17.38 -7.41
N VAL A 205 29.78 -17.21 -6.82
CA VAL A 205 29.12 -18.17 -5.94
C VAL A 205 27.87 -18.71 -6.64
N THR A 206 27.36 -19.85 -6.18
CA THR A 206 26.10 -20.42 -6.67
C THR A 206 25.06 -20.33 -5.57
N ALA A 207 24.04 -19.50 -5.78
CA ALA A 207 22.84 -19.43 -4.98
C ALA A 207 21.80 -20.46 -5.46
N ALA A 208 20.83 -20.75 -4.60
CA ALA A 208 19.70 -21.61 -4.89
C ALA A 208 18.39 -20.83 -4.72
N PHE A 209 17.53 -20.83 -5.73
CA PHE A 209 16.17 -20.28 -5.66
C PHE A 209 15.16 -21.42 -5.77
N THR A 210 14.39 -21.67 -4.72
CA THR A 210 13.41 -22.77 -4.65
C THR A 210 12.01 -22.20 -4.63
N LEU A 211 11.15 -22.61 -5.57
CA LEU A 211 9.75 -22.19 -5.59
C LEU A 211 8.93 -23.06 -4.62
N HIS A 212 7.97 -22.49 -3.90
CA HIS A 212 7.19 -23.23 -2.88
C HIS A 212 5.68 -23.18 -3.09
N SER A 213 5.11 -22.10 -3.62
CA SER A 213 3.65 -22.05 -3.85
C SER A 213 3.23 -21.01 -4.86
N LEU A 214 2.10 -21.28 -5.52
CA LEU A 214 1.31 -20.32 -6.31
C LEU A 214 0.49 -19.43 -5.37
N LEU A 215 0.31 -18.16 -5.76
CA LEU A 215 -0.49 -17.15 -5.08
C LEU A 215 -1.43 -16.44 -6.08
N PRO A 216 -2.61 -15.95 -5.65
CA PRO A 216 -3.31 -16.17 -4.37
C PRO A 216 -4.12 -17.50 -4.33
N ARG A 217 -4.75 -17.83 -3.19
CA ARG A 217 -5.48 -19.10 -2.97
C ARG A 217 -7.02 -19.01 -2.99
N LYS A 218 -7.59 -17.79 -3.09
CA LYS A 218 -9.02 -17.52 -3.22
C LYS A 218 -9.26 -16.32 -4.17
N SER A 219 -10.48 -16.20 -4.71
CA SER A 219 -10.93 -14.96 -5.35
C SER A 219 -10.85 -13.81 -4.35
N THR A 220 -10.40 -12.64 -4.81
CA THR A 220 -10.14 -11.46 -3.97
C THR A 220 -10.78 -10.24 -4.58
N TYR A 221 -11.28 -9.36 -3.74
CA TYR A 221 -11.83 -8.07 -4.12
C TYR A 221 -10.88 -6.97 -3.66
N PRO A 222 -10.87 -5.80 -4.32
CA PRO A 222 -10.45 -4.58 -3.64
C PRO A 222 -11.17 -4.43 -2.30
N GLU A 223 -10.53 -3.78 -1.33
CA GLU A 223 -11.11 -3.52 -0.02
C GLU A 223 -12.16 -2.39 -0.11
N TYR A 224 -13.26 -2.64 -0.84
CA TYR A 224 -14.30 -1.64 -1.16
C TYR A 224 -14.92 -1.04 0.10
N HIS A 225 -15.01 -1.79 1.20
CA HIS A 225 -15.48 -1.28 2.48
C HIS A 225 -14.61 -0.14 3.03
N ARG A 226 -13.31 -0.13 2.71
CA ARG A 226 -12.37 0.94 3.08
C ARG A 226 -12.44 2.09 2.09
N LEU A 227 -12.43 1.80 0.78
CA LEU A 227 -12.55 2.82 -0.26
C LEU A 227 -13.83 3.65 -0.15
N THR A 228 -14.92 3.08 0.38
CA THR A 228 -16.22 3.76 0.46
C THR A 228 -16.59 4.19 1.87
N ALA A 229 -15.65 4.12 2.82
CA ALA A 229 -15.90 4.35 4.25
C ALA A 229 -16.46 5.75 4.53
N ASP A 230 -15.95 6.77 3.84
CA ASP A 230 -16.38 8.17 3.96
C ASP A 230 -17.37 8.60 2.84
N ARG A 231 -17.81 7.64 2.01
CA ARG A 231 -18.60 7.85 0.79
C ARG A 231 -17.91 8.70 -0.27
N LYS A 232 -16.60 8.74 -0.30
CA LYS A 232 -15.81 9.41 -1.33
C LYS A 232 -14.71 8.47 -1.79
N VAL A 233 -14.38 8.54 -3.08
CA VAL A 233 -13.22 7.84 -3.64
C VAL A 233 -12.42 8.89 -4.42
N ALA A 234 -11.21 9.18 -3.96
CA ALA A 234 -10.29 10.15 -4.53
C ALA A 234 -9.14 9.43 -5.27
N VAL A 235 -8.94 9.86 -6.51
CA VAL A 235 -7.95 9.31 -7.44
C VAL A 235 -7.04 10.42 -7.91
N ALA A 236 -5.73 10.19 -7.92
CA ALA A 236 -4.76 11.04 -8.60
C ALA A 236 -4.18 10.31 -9.81
N VAL A 237 -4.27 10.92 -11.00
CA VAL A 237 -3.74 10.38 -12.26
C VAL A 237 -2.71 11.34 -12.85
N PHE A 238 -1.51 10.83 -13.09
CA PHE A 238 -0.37 11.59 -13.60
C PHE A 238 0.01 11.09 -15.00
N PHE A 239 0.04 11.99 -15.98
CA PHE A 239 0.51 11.67 -17.33
C PHE A 239 1.92 12.23 -17.54
N GLY A 240 2.90 11.36 -17.75
CA GLY A 240 4.27 11.72 -18.11
C GLY A 240 4.42 12.04 -19.60
N ALA A 241 5.44 12.82 -19.97
CA ALA A 241 5.80 13.02 -21.37
C ALA A 241 6.50 11.77 -21.93
N ALA A 242 6.17 11.39 -23.17
CA ALA A 242 6.82 10.28 -23.86
C ALA A 242 8.19 10.68 -24.41
N GLU A 243 8.34 11.93 -24.87
CA GLU A 243 9.60 12.46 -25.38
C GLU A 243 10.44 13.14 -24.28
N HIS A 244 11.76 12.93 -24.28
CA HIS A 244 12.70 13.55 -23.32
C HIS A 244 13.22 14.93 -23.76
N ASN A 245 12.39 15.70 -24.45
CA ASN A 245 12.76 17.04 -24.93
C ASN A 245 12.68 18.07 -23.79
N GLU A 246 13.46 19.17 -23.87
CA GLU A 246 13.41 20.26 -22.87
C GLU A 246 12.01 20.90 -22.73
N THR A 247 11.19 20.79 -23.79
CA THR A 247 9.81 21.26 -23.82
C THR A 247 8.90 20.14 -24.31
N VAL A 248 7.77 19.93 -23.63
CA VAL A 248 6.76 18.95 -24.02
C VAL A 248 6.05 19.42 -25.29
N SER A 249 6.03 18.58 -26.34
CA SER A 249 5.35 18.88 -27.59
C SER A 249 3.84 18.66 -27.49
N SER A 250 3.05 19.41 -28.24
CA SER A 250 1.61 19.14 -28.37
C SER A 250 1.27 17.85 -29.11
N SER A 251 2.25 17.28 -29.80
CA SER A 251 2.17 15.96 -30.45
C SER A 251 2.78 14.84 -29.60
N ASP A 252 3.24 15.12 -28.39
CA ASP A 252 3.75 14.09 -27.48
C ASP A 252 2.65 13.08 -27.16
N GLU A 253 2.99 11.79 -27.14
CA GLU A 253 2.01 10.72 -26.90
C GLU A 253 1.36 10.85 -25.52
N GLY A 254 2.11 11.20 -24.47
CA GLY A 254 1.53 11.43 -23.15
C GLY A 254 0.52 12.59 -23.12
N VAL A 255 0.69 13.59 -24.00
CA VAL A 255 -0.28 14.68 -24.17
C VAL A 255 -1.54 14.20 -24.90
N ARG A 256 -1.41 13.27 -25.84
CA ARG A 256 -2.56 12.63 -26.51
C ARG A 256 -3.34 11.77 -25.51
N GLU A 257 -2.67 10.90 -24.77
CA GLU A 257 -3.25 10.03 -23.73
C GLU A 257 -3.99 10.84 -22.67
N HIS A 258 -3.36 11.90 -22.15
CA HIS A 258 -4.02 12.80 -21.20
C HIS A 258 -5.32 13.39 -21.76
N ARG A 259 -5.34 13.81 -23.04
CA ARG A 259 -6.56 14.36 -23.67
C ARG A 259 -7.65 13.30 -23.78
N GLU A 260 -7.26 12.11 -24.23
CA GLU A 260 -8.15 10.96 -24.37
C GLU A 260 -8.79 10.55 -23.03
N PHE A 261 -7.99 10.53 -21.96
CA PHE A 261 -8.50 10.29 -20.61
C PHE A 261 -9.49 11.37 -20.15
N LEU A 262 -9.24 12.65 -20.44
CA LEU A 262 -10.20 13.72 -20.14
C LEU A 262 -11.50 13.62 -20.97
N ASP A 263 -11.43 13.15 -22.21
CA ASP A 263 -12.61 12.83 -23.02
C ASP A 263 -13.38 11.63 -22.40
N ALA A 264 -12.67 10.64 -21.88
CA ALA A 264 -13.22 9.46 -21.21
C ALA A 264 -13.91 9.77 -19.88
N LEU A 265 -13.38 10.70 -19.09
CA LEU A 265 -14.04 11.21 -17.88
C LEU A 265 -15.36 11.91 -18.26
N ARG A 266 -15.33 12.76 -19.30
CA ARG A 266 -16.53 13.47 -19.78
C ARG A 266 -17.61 12.52 -20.28
N SER A 267 -17.24 11.47 -21.02
CA SER A 267 -18.20 10.48 -21.52
C SER A 267 -18.84 9.68 -20.38
N ARG A 268 -18.14 9.51 -19.24
CA ARG A 268 -18.63 8.87 -18.00
C ARG A 268 -19.33 9.81 -17.02
N GLY A 269 -19.65 11.03 -17.45
CA GLY A 269 -20.45 11.98 -16.66
C GLY A 269 -19.67 12.77 -15.60
N PHE A 270 -18.33 12.66 -15.57
CA PHE A 270 -17.51 13.55 -14.76
C PHE A 270 -17.52 14.97 -15.31
N ARG A 271 -17.43 15.93 -14.40
CA ARG A 271 -17.30 17.35 -14.73
C ARG A 271 -16.07 17.90 -14.06
N LYS A 272 -15.33 18.77 -14.76
CA LYS A 272 -14.28 19.56 -14.15
C LYS A 272 -14.90 20.49 -13.10
N THR A 273 -14.51 20.33 -11.85
CA THR A 273 -15.05 21.10 -10.71
C THR A 273 -14.07 22.10 -10.15
N GLN A 274 -12.76 21.89 -10.35
CA GLN A 274 -11.73 22.81 -9.87
C GLN A 274 -10.46 22.76 -10.74
N ASP A 275 -9.81 23.90 -10.91
CA ASP A 275 -8.41 24.00 -11.35
C ASP A 275 -7.49 23.83 -10.15
N LEU A 276 -6.52 22.93 -10.23
CA LEU A 276 -5.52 22.67 -9.21
C LEU A 276 -4.20 23.34 -9.61
N ALA A 277 -3.29 23.47 -8.66
CA ALA A 277 -1.95 24.00 -8.88
C ALA A 277 -0.89 22.98 -8.43
N PRO A 278 -0.45 22.08 -9.32
CA PRO A 278 -0.91 21.83 -10.70
C PRO A 278 -2.11 20.87 -10.79
N GLY A 279 -2.73 20.78 -11.97
CA GLY A 279 -3.71 19.76 -12.35
C GLY A 279 -5.15 20.26 -12.45
N GLN A 280 -6.08 19.31 -12.59
CA GLN A 280 -7.51 19.58 -12.68
C GLN A 280 -8.30 18.53 -11.92
N ARG A 281 -9.26 18.96 -11.11
CA ARG A 281 -10.20 18.08 -10.40
C ARG A 281 -11.44 17.85 -11.24
N TRP A 282 -11.77 16.57 -11.42
CA TRP A 282 -12.98 16.09 -12.06
C TRP A 282 -13.79 15.31 -11.05
N SER A 283 -15.10 15.54 -10.97
CA SER A 283 -15.94 14.75 -10.09
C SER A 283 -17.30 14.40 -10.68
N ARG A 284 -17.87 13.32 -10.15
CA ARG A 284 -19.29 12.95 -10.29
C ARG A 284 -19.79 12.40 -8.95
N SER A 285 -21.11 12.31 -8.82
CA SER A 285 -21.72 11.55 -7.74
C SER A 285 -22.64 10.49 -8.31
N LYS A 286 -22.46 9.24 -7.87
CA LYS A 286 -23.18 8.08 -8.35
C LYS A 286 -23.35 7.10 -7.18
N ALA A 287 -24.53 6.47 -7.08
CA ALA A 287 -24.89 5.58 -5.96
C ALA A 287 -24.67 6.14 -4.53
N GLY A 288 -24.64 7.48 -4.37
CA GLY A 288 -24.38 8.12 -3.07
C GLY A 288 -22.90 8.20 -2.69
N ILE A 289 -22.00 7.90 -3.64
CA ILE A 289 -20.55 8.03 -3.52
C ILE A 289 -20.12 9.27 -4.32
N GLU A 290 -19.19 10.05 -3.77
CA GLU A 290 -18.49 11.12 -4.48
C GLU A 290 -17.21 10.56 -5.11
N GLU A 291 -17.14 10.55 -6.43
CA GLU A 291 -15.96 10.08 -7.15
C GLU A 291 -15.17 11.30 -7.63
N VAL A 292 -13.91 11.40 -7.21
CA VAL A 292 -13.02 12.52 -7.49
C VAL A 292 -11.78 12.01 -8.21
N VAL A 293 -11.44 12.62 -9.35
CA VAL A 293 -10.27 12.30 -10.16
C VAL A 293 -9.49 13.59 -10.41
N ASP A 294 -8.35 13.71 -9.76
CA ASP A 294 -7.38 14.76 -9.96
C ASP A 294 -6.40 14.33 -11.06
N VAL A 295 -6.36 15.09 -12.14
CA VAL A 295 -5.57 14.76 -13.34
C VAL A 295 -4.47 15.80 -13.53
N VAL A 296 -3.22 15.33 -13.65
CA VAL A 296 -2.06 16.17 -13.91
C VAL A 296 -1.50 15.86 -15.29
N SER A 297 -1.31 16.90 -16.09
CA SER A 297 -0.84 16.78 -17.47
C SER A 297 0.69 16.72 -17.59
N PRO A 298 1.23 16.24 -18.73
CA PRO A 298 2.67 16.24 -18.97
C PRO A 298 3.30 17.65 -18.94
N TYR A 299 2.55 18.67 -19.38
CA TYR A 299 3.02 20.06 -19.34
C TYR A 299 3.25 20.54 -17.91
N GLU A 300 2.30 20.26 -17.03
CA GLU A 300 2.38 20.66 -15.63
C GLU A 300 3.51 19.94 -14.91
N LEU A 301 3.71 18.64 -15.17
CA LEU A 301 4.85 17.91 -14.63
C LEU A 301 6.19 18.48 -15.10
N ALA A 302 6.31 18.87 -16.38
CA ALA A 302 7.52 19.47 -16.92
C ALA A 302 7.82 20.86 -16.31
N GLU A 303 6.79 21.63 -15.93
CA GLU A 303 6.95 22.95 -15.32
C GLU A 303 7.46 22.90 -13.87
N LEU A 304 7.17 21.81 -13.12
CA LEU A 304 7.49 21.69 -11.70
C LEU A 304 8.99 21.61 -11.39
N LYS A 305 9.82 21.18 -12.36
CA LYS A 305 11.28 20.96 -12.24
C LYS A 305 11.72 20.19 -10.98
N ASN A 306 11.76 20.87 -9.82
CA ASN A 306 12.25 20.37 -8.54
C ASN A 306 11.14 20.00 -7.53
N ASP A 307 9.88 20.43 -7.71
CA ASP A 307 8.80 20.18 -6.73
C ASP A 307 7.93 18.95 -7.07
N THR A 308 8.38 18.11 -8.00
CA THR A 308 7.66 16.89 -8.36
C THR A 308 7.53 15.94 -7.15
N GLN A 309 8.54 15.87 -6.27
CA GLN A 309 8.48 15.09 -5.03
C GLN A 309 7.33 15.55 -4.11
N GLY A 310 7.17 16.87 -3.94
CA GLY A 310 6.12 17.44 -3.09
C GLY A 310 4.72 17.20 -3.64
N LEU A 311 4.56 17.24 -4.96
CA LEU A 311 3.30 16.88 -5.61
C LEU A 311 2.91 15.42 -5.37
N PHE A 312 3.83 14.48 -5.60
CA PHE A 312 3.55 13.06 -5.39
C PHE A 312 3.32 12.71 -3.92
N ARG A 313 4.05 13.36 -3.00
CA ARG A 313 3.80 13.23 -1.56
C ARG A 313 2.37 13.61 -1.19
N ARG A 314 1.90 14.78 -1.66
CA ARG A 314 0.52 15.21 -1.41
C ARG A 314 -0.48 14.23 -1.99
N ALA A 315 -0.25 13.77 -3.22
CA ALA A 315 -1.13 12.80 -3.85
C ALA A 315 -1.23 11.49 -3.06
N LEU A 316 -0.10 10.94 -2.61
CA LEU A 316 -0.06 9.75 -1.76
C LEU A 316 -0.75 9.95 -0.40
N LEU A 317 -0.69 11.15 0.19
CA LEU A 317 -1.33 11.44 1.47
C LEU A 317 -2.84 11.76 1.35
N GLU A 318 -3.29 12.25 0.20
CA GLU A 318 -4.64 12.80 0.03
C GLU A 318 -5.60 11.90 -0.78
N HIS A 319 -5.12 10.80 -1.39
CA HIS A 319 -5.90 9.97 -2.31
C HIS A 319 -5.83 8.48 -1.96
N GLU A 320 -6.94 7.76 -2.14
CA GLU A 320 -6.95 6.30 -2.02
C GLU A 320 -6.36 5.62 -3.26
N ILE A 321 -6.43 6.24 -4.44
CA ILE A 321 -5.93 5.65 -5.68
C ILE A 321 -4.90 6.57 -6.34
N ILE A 322 -3.72 6.02 -6.62
CA ILE A 322 -2.62 6.75 -7.27
C ILE A 322 -2.23 6.02 -8.54
N ILE A 323 -2.31 6.72 -9.68
CA ILE A 323 -2.01 6.17 -11.00
C ILE A 323 -0.96 7.04 -11.68
N TYR A 324 0.11 6.42 -12.14
CA TYR A 324 1.11 7.07 -12.98
C TYR A 324 1.17 6.39 -14.35
N ASP A 325 0.84 7.16 -15.39
CA ASP A 325 0.86 6.79 -16.80
C ASP A 325 2.09 7.43 -17.47
N GLY A 326 3.13 6.63 -17.72
CA GLY A 326 4.27 7.05 -18.54
C GLY A 326 5.58 6.28 -18.33
N HIS A 327 6.70 6.83 -18.82
CA HIS A 327 8.04 6.20 -18.68
C HIS A 327 8.41 6.07 -17.21
N SER A 328 9.34 5.15 -16.88
CA SER A 328 9.81 4.74 -15.53
C SER A 328 10.43 5.85 -14.65
N PHE A 329 9.94 7.08 -14.75
CA PHE A 329 10.24 8.27 -13.99
C PHE A 329 9.78 8.17 -12.54
N TYR A 330 8.59 7.62 -12.27
CA TYR A 330 8.09 7.49 -10.89
C TYR A 330 9.11 6.78 -10.00
N GLY A 331 9.76 5.71 -10.49
CA GLY A 331 10.84 5.01 -9.79
C GLY A 331 12.07 5.80 -9.39
N SER A 332 12.32 6.92 -10.06
CA SER A 332 13.42 7.82 -9.73
C SER A 332 13.07 8.81 -8.62
N LEU A 333 11.81 8.84 -8.17
CA LEU A 333 11.35 9.75 -7.14
C LEU A 333 11.73 9.22 -5.74
N SER A 334 12.56 9.97 -5.01
CA SER A 334 12.96 9.60 -3.64
C SER A 334 11.77 9.51 -2.68
N VAL A 335 10.71 10.30 -2.92
CA VAL A 335 9.49 10.31 -2.08
C VAL A 335 8.85 8.94 -1.95
N LEU A 336 9.04 8.05 -2.93
CA LEU A 336 8.48 6.70 -2.91
C LEU A 336 9.23 5.75 -2.00
N GLN A 337 10.40 6.16 -1.51
CA GLN A 337 11.17 5.45 -0.49
C GLN A 337 10.94 6.04 0.90
N GLU A 338 10.16 7.12 1.01
CA GLU A 338 9.90 7.85 2.24
C GLU A 338 8.65 7.28 2.91
N LYS A 339 8.83 6.57 4.02
CA LYS A 339 7.73 5.93 4.76
C LYS A 339 6.59 6.90 5.10
N ASP A 340 6.94 8.12 5.47
CA ASP A 340 6.01 9.18 5.88
C ASP A 340 5.28 9.85 4.70
N ALA A 341 5.62 9.49 3.45
CA ALA A 341 4.82 9.88 2.29
C ALA A 341 3.59 8.97 2.11
N TYR A 342 3.53 7.83 2.80
CA TYR A 342 2.42 6.88 2.73
C TYR A 342 1.59 6.95 4.02
N PRO A 343 0.26 7.15 3.94
CA PRO A 343 -0.61 7.13 5.11
C PRO A 343 -0.60 5.74 5.75
N ALA A 344 -0.49 5.67 7.08
CA ALA A 344 -0.29 4.40 7.80
C ALA A 344 -1.58 3.57 7.95
N ASP A 345 -2.74 4.20 7.80
CA ASP A 345 -4.07 3.67 8.13
C ASP A 345 -5.01 3.59 6.90
N THR A 346 -4.71 4.36 5.86
CA THR A 346 -5.52 4.40 4.64
C THR A 346 -5.23 3.22 3.73
N TYR A 347 -6.24 2.48 3.28
CA TYR A 347 -6.07 1.48 2.20
C TYR A 347 -5.88 2.19 0.86
N GLN A 348 -4.85 1.78 0.10
CA GLN A 348 -4.52 2.42 -1.17
C GLN A 348 -4.40 1.43 -2.33
N ILE A 349 -4.83 1.87 -3.51
CA ILE A 349 -4.56 1.19 -4.77
C ILE A 349 -3.52 2.02 -5.53
N ILE A 350 -2.37 1.43 -5.83
CA ILE A 350 -1.33 2.11 -6.58
C ILE A 350 -1.15 1.40 -7.93
N PHE A 351 -1.37 2.12 -9.02
CA PHE A 351 -1.13 1.61 -10.36
C PHE A 351 0.05 2.31 -11.00
N MET A 352 1.08 1.52 -11.27
CA MET A 352 2.27 1.97 -11.96
C MET A 352 2.23 1.56 -13.42
N ASN A 353 1.54 2.34 -14.24
CA ASN A 353 1.42 2.09 -15.65
C ASN A 353 2.66 2.60 -16.41
N SER A 354 3.74 1.83 -16.29
CA SER A 354 5.05 2.17 -16.83
C SER A 354 5.82 0.89 -17.16
N CYS A 355 6.84 0.93 -18.01
CA CYS A 355 7.57 -0.27 -18.41
C CYS A 355 8.12 -1.05 -17.19
N TRP A 356 7.70 -2.31 -17.01
CA TRP A 356 8.22 -3.30 -16.05
C TRP A 356 7.98 -2.96 -14.57
N SER A 357 6.83 -2.37 -14.25
CA SER A 357 6.51 -1.86 -12.92
C SER A 357 6.58 -2.88 -11.79
N TYR A 358 6.30 -4.16 -12.04
CA TYR A 358 6.34 -5.20 -11.00
C TYR A 358 7.74 -5.33 -10.36
N GLU A 359 8.79 -5.41 -11.19
CA GLU A 359 10.16 -5.64 -10.71
C GLU A 359 10.70 -4.47 -9.88
N TYR A 360 10.14 -3.26 -10.03
CA TYR A 360 10.71 -2.03 -9.46
C TYR A 360 9.85 -1.37 -8.38
N TYR A 361 8.52 -1.44 -8.44
CA TYR A 361 7.65 -0.59 -7.62
C TYR A 361 6.81 -1.33 -6.60
N THR A 362 6.55 -2.61 -6.83
CA THR A 362 5.63 -3.37 -5.97
C THR A 362 6.10 -3.40 -4.52
N THR A 363 7.37 -3.77 -4.26
CA THR A 363 7.87 -3.98 -2.89
C THR A 363 8.05 -2.70 -2.10
N GLN A 364 8.47 -1.61 -2.76
CA GLN A 364 8.67 -0.32 -2.07
C GLN A 364 7.36 0.21 -1.48
N VAL A 365 6.23 -0.01 -2.15
CA VAL A 365 4.91 0.37 -1.64
C VAL A 365 4.64 -0.39 -0.35
N PHE A 366 4.71 -1.72 -0.38
CA PHE A 366 4.44 -2.57 0.78
C PHE A 366 5.37 -2.27 1.96
N LYS A 367 6.67 -2.10 1.70
CA LYS A 367 7.64 -1.71 2.72
C LYS A 367 7.26 -0.42 3.46
N ASN A 368 6.80 0.59 2.72
CA ASN A 368 6.42 1.86 3.35
C ASN A 368 5.07 1.78 4.05
N LYS A 369 4.16 0.92 3.56
CA LYS A 369 2.86 0.63 4.16
C LYS A 369 2.91 -0.33 5.35
N ALA A 370 4.05 -1.00 5.58
CA ALA A 370 4.22 -1.91 6.71
C ALA A 370 3.99 -1.22 8.06
N THR A 371 3.25 -1.88 8.95
CA THR A 371 2.98 -1.43 10.33
C THR A 371 3.42 -2.51 11.32
N ALA A 372 3.33 -2.23 12.62
CA ALA A 372 3.59 -3.26 13.63
C ALA A 372 2.55 -4.41 13.57
N ALA A 373 1.32 -4.13 13.12
CA ALA A 373 0.25 -5.11 12.97
C ALA A 373 0.28 -5.84 11.62
N ASP A 374 0.88 -5.20 10.61
CA ASP A 374 1.10 -5.75 9.26
C ASP A 374 2.56 -5.49 8.83
N PRO A 375 3.52 -6.32 9.30
CA PRO A 375 4.93 -6.11 9.01
C PRO A 375 5.30 -6.22 7.53
N ASN A 376 4.42 -6.83 6.71
CA ASN A 376 4.65 -7.00 5.29
C ASN A 376 4.02 -5.87 4.46
N GLY A 377 3.06 -5.12 5.02
CA GLY A 377 2.41 -3.96 4.40
C GLY A 377 1.38 -4.31 3.33
N TRP A 378 0.82 -5.51 3.36
CA TRP A 378 -0.13 -6.00 2.36
C TRP A 378 -1.58 -5.62 2.67
N ALA A 379 -1.94 -5.41 3.93
CA ALA A 379 -3.34 -5.23 4.33
C ALA A 379 -3.95 -3.90 3.89
N LEU A 380 -3.10 -2.89 3.63
CA LEU A 380 -3.52 -1.52 3.30
C LEU A 380 -3.01 -1.07 1.94
N ALA A 381 -2.54 -1.98 1.09
CA ALA A 381 -2.09 -1.64 -0.25
C ALA A 381 -2.31 -2.77 -1.24
N ASP A 382 -2.87 -2.41 -2.40
CA ASP A 382 -2.87 -3.25 -3.59
C ASP A 382 -2.10 -2.52 -4.70
N VAL A 383 -1.19 -3.23 -5.37
CA VAL A 383 -0.34 -2.64 -6.43
C VAL A 383 -0.66 -3.27 -7.76
N VAL A 384 -1.34 -2.52 -8.63
CA VAL A 384 -1.53 -2.90 -10.03
C VAL A 384 -0.23 -2.63 -10.77
N ASN A 385 0.22 -3.61 -11.53
CA ASN A 385 1.49 -3.57 -12.23
C ASN A 385 1.40 -4.33 -13.56
N ASN A 386 2.40 -4.11 -14.41
CA ASN A 386 2.63 -4.87 -15.63
C ASN A 386 3.86 -5.75 -15.49
N THR A 387 3.79 -6.91 -16.13
CA THR A 387 4.84 -7.95 -16.15
C THR A 387 5.58 -7.96 -17.49
N GLU A 388 5.03 -7.28 -18.49
CA GLU A 388 5.63 -6.99 -19.79
C GLU A 388 5.67 -5.47 -19.96
N PRO A 389 6.59 -4.90 -20.76
CA PRO A 389 6.70 -3.46 -20.93
C PRO A 389 5.39 -2.83 -21.41
N ALA A 390 4.86 -1.87 -20.64
CA ALA A 390 3.79 -1.00 -21.09
C ALA A 390 4.17 -0.25 -22.37
N TRP A 391 3.17 -0.02 -23.20
CA TRP A 391 3.22 0.79 -24.40
C TRP A 391 2.33 2.01 -24.16
N PHE A 392 2.98 3.17 -24.10
CA PHE A 392 2.38 4.50 -23.90
C PHE A 392 1.08 4.79 -24.65
N LEU A 393 0.82 4.09 -25.76
CA LEU A 393 -0.35 4.30 -26.60
C LEU A 393 -1.65 3.72 -26.03
N ASN A 394 -1.60 3.04 -24.89
CA ASN A 394 -2.74 2.38 -24.24
C ASN A 394 -2.97 2.88 -22.80
N ASP A 395 -2.12 3.79 -22.29
CA ASP A 395 -2.09 4.11 -20.88
C ASP A 395 -3.43 4.70 -20.41
N ALA A 396 -4.00 5.63 -21.20
CA ALA A 396 -5.27 6.25 -20.89
C ALA A 396 -6.43 5.24 -20.92
N GLU A 397 -6.45 4.31 -21.87
CA GLU A 397 -7.51 3.32 -21.96
C GLU A 397 -7.45 2.29 -20.84
N GLU A 398 -6.25 1.85 -20.43
CA GLU A 398 -6.07 0.90 -19.33
C GLU A 398 -6.43 1.53 -17.97
N THR A 399 -5.97 2.75 -17.72
CA THR A 399 -6.38 3.55 -16.55
C THR A 399 -7.89 3.75 -16.51
N ARG A 400 -8.51 4.01 -17.67
CA ARG A 400 -9.96 4.14 -17.81
C ARG A 400 -10.69 2.82 -17.50
N ILE A 401 -10.20 1.67 -17.96
CA ILE A 401 -10.80 0.35 -17.69
C ILE A 401 -10.70 0.01 -16.19
N LEU A 402 -9.53 0.22 -15.59
CA LEU A 402 -9.31 0.02 -14.16
C LEU A 402 -10.30 0.86 -13.34
N LEU A 403 -10.31 2.18 -13.55
CA LEU A 403 -11.18 3.09 -12.78
C LEU A 403 -12.67 2.82 -13.01
N THR A 404 -13.08 2.48 -14.23
CA THR A 404 -14.46 2.11 -14.52
C THR A 404 -14.93 0.96 -13.64
N ASN A 405 -14.10 -0.07 -13.47
CA ASN A 405 -14.44 -1.21 -12.65
C ASN A 405 -14.34 -0.94 -11.15
N ILE A 406 -13.32 -0.20 -10.70
CA ILE A 406 -13.19 0.17 -9.29
C ILE A 406 -14.39 1.01 -8.85
N PHE A 407 -14.79 2.02 -9.63
CA PHE A 407 -15.98 2.81 -9.33
C PHE A 407 -17.25 1.97 -9.37
N ALA A 408 -17.44 1.12 -10.38
CA ALA A 408 -18.61 0.24 -10.42
C ALA A 408 -18.66 -0.75 -9.23
N GLY A 409 -17.50 -1.22 -8.77
CA GLY A 409 -17.36 -1.99 -7.54
C GLY A 409 -17.74 -1.19 -6.30
N CYS A 410 -17.24 0.03 -6.15
CA CYS A 410 -17.62 0.93 -5.06
C CYS A 410 -19.13 1.19 -5.04
N GLU A 411 -19.72 1.52 -6.19
CA GLU A 411 -21.16 1.80 -6.35
C GLU A 411 -22.06 0.62 -5.98
N SER A 412 -21.58 -0.61 -6.20
CA SER A 412 -22.37 -1.85 -6.05
C SER A 412 -22.00 -2.69 -4.83
N GLY A 413 -21.02 -2.26 -4.03
CA GLY A 413 -20.46 -3.08 -2.95
C GLY A 413 -19.71 -4.31 -3.46
N GLY A 414 -19.11 -4.23 -4.64
CA GLY A 414 -18.30 -5.28 -5.27
C GLY A 414 -19.09 -6.25 -6.14
N ARG A 415 -20.42 -6.14 -6.23
CA ARG A 415 -21.25 -7.06 -7.03
C ARG A 415 -22.50 -6.40 -7.63
N ASP A 416 -22.69 -6.56 -8.94
CA ASP A 416 -23.90 -6.16 -9.67
C ASP A 416 -24.52 -7.37 -10.39
N GLY A 417 -25.54 -7.98 -9.76
CA GLY A 417 -26.17 -9.19 -10.26
C GLY A 417 -25.21 -10.39 -10.31
N THR A 418 -24.90 -10.86 -11.52
CA THR A 418 -23.91 -11.94 -11.77
C THR A 418 -22.50 -11.40 -12.01
N ARG A 419 -22.33 -10.09 -12.17
CA ARG A 419 -21.02 -9.46 -12.30
C ARG A 419 -20.39 -9.29 -10.92
N GLN A 420 -19.14 -9.70 -10.81
CA GLN A 420 -18.32 -9.55 -9.62
C GLN A 420 -17.13 -8.66 -9.98
N TYR A 421 -16.90 -7.61 -9.20
CA TYR A 421 -15.77 -6.70 -9.40
C TYR A 421 -14.58 -7.14 -8.55
N THR A 422 -14.17 -8.39 -8.75
CA THR A 422 -12.96 -8.98 -8.16
C THR A 422 -11.72 -8.41 -8.83
N TRP A 423 -10.58 -8.49 -8.16
CA TRP A 423 -9.30 -8.16 -8.78
C TRP A 423 -9.04 -8.98 -10.04
N GLU A 424 -9.38 -10.27 -10.03
CA GLU A 424 -9.29 -11.14 -11.21
C GLU A 424 -10.14 -10.63 -12.38
N GLY A 425 -11.42 -10.30 -12.13
CA GLY A 425 -12.31 -9.80 -13.18
C GLY A 425 -11.86 -8.45 -13.74
N ILE A 426 -11.29 -7.58 -12.90
CA ILE A 426 -10.74 -6.29 -13.30
C ILE A 426 -9.50 -6.49 -14.19
N ILE A 427 -8.53 -7.27 -13.73
CA ILE A 427 -7.29 -7.51 -14.48
C ILE A 427 -7.56 -8.27 -15.78
N GLN A 428 -8.52 -9.19 -15.78
CA GLN A 428 -8.96 -9.87 -17.01
C GLN A 428 -9.54 -8.88 -18.04
N ALA A 429 -10.30 -7.86 -17.61
CA ALA A 429 -10.81 -6.84 -18.51
C ALA A 429 -9.67 -6.01 -19.13
N MET A 430 -8.68 -5.63 -18.32
CA MET A 430 -7.46 -4.93 -18.77
C MET A 430 -6.68 -5.78 -19.78
N ASN A 431 -6.29 -7.01 -19.43
CA ASN A 431 -5.53 -7.88 -20.33
C ASN A 431 -6.26 -8.24 -21.63
N LYS A 432 -7.59 -8.37 -21.57
CA LYS A 432 -8.39 -8.58 -22.77
C LYS A 432 -8.27 -7.37 -23.71
N PHE A 433 -8.37 -6.15 -23.18
CA PHE A 433 -8.20 -4.93 -23.96
C PHE A 433 -6.80 -4.86 -24.56
N ALA A 434 -5.75 -5.01 -23.76
CA ALA A 434 -4.37 -5.05 -24.24
C ALA A 434 -4.20 -6.06 -25.39
N LEU A 435 -4.65 -7.30 -25.21
CA LEU A 435 -4.54 -8.34 -26.23
C LEU A 435 -5.28 -7.99 -27.53
N GLU A 436 -6.52 -7.50 -27.44
CA GLU A 436 -7.32 -7.12 -28.61
C GLU A 436 -6.71 -5.92 -29.35
N ARG A 437 -6.21 -4.94 -28.61
CA ARG A 437 -5.55 -3.75 -29.15
C ARG A 437 -4.28 -4.11 -29.92
N PHE A 438 -3.42 -4.94 -29.36
CA PHE A 438 -2.19 -5.37 -30.04
C PHE A 438 -2.46 -6.26 -31.26
N ARG A 439 -3.48 -7.11 -31.19
CA ARG A 439 -3.94 -7.86 -32.37
C ARG A 439 -4.39 -6.93 -33.50
N SER A 440 -5.05 -5.82 -33.16
CA SER A 440 -5.44 -4.81 -34.14
C SER A 440 -4.23 -4.16 -34.85
N TRP A 441 -3.08 -4.10 -34.15
CA TRP A 441 -1.81 -3.60 -34.68
C TRP A 441 -0.93 -4.69 -35.32
N ASN A 442 -1.38 -5.95 -35.33
CA ASN A 442 -0.64 -7.09 -35.85
C ASN A 442 0.75 -7.26 -35.16
N LEU A 443 0.77 -7.08 -33.84
CA LEU A 443 1.93 -7.32 -32.98
C LEU A 443 1.80 -8.67 -32.25
N GLU A 444 2.94 -9.32 -31.98
CA GLU A 444 2.99 -10.65 -31.36
C GLU A 444 3.07 -10.63 -29.83
N SER A 445 3.57 -9.55 -29.22
CA SER A 445 3.69 -9.34 -27.78
C SER A 445 2.78 -8.22 -27.33
N HIS A 446 2.08 -8.37 -26.20
CA HIS A 446 1.22 -7.36 -25.61
C HIS A 446 1.54 -7.17 -24.11
N GLU A 447 0.98 -6.11 -23.53
CA GLU A 447 1.06 -5.83 -22.11
C GLU A 447 0.32 -6.90 -21.30
N ILE A 448 0.87 -7.26 -20.15
CA ILE A 448 0.22 -8.18 -19.22
C ILE A 448 0.18 -7.48 -17.88
N TYR A 449 -1.03 -7.26 -17.38
CA TYR A 449 -1.32 -6.65 -16.10
C TYR A 449 -1.56 -7.73 -15.03
N GLY A 450 -1.25 -7.36 -13.80
CA GLY A 450 -1.46 -8.12 -12.58
C GLY A 450 -1.62 -7.21 -11.37
N VAL A 451 -1.97 -7.80 -10.23
CA VAL A 451 -2.10 -7.05 -8.97
C VAL A 451 -1.45 -7.82 -7.82
N SER A 452 -0.54 -7.14 -7.12
CA SER A 452 0.13 -7.65 -5.92
C SER A 452 -0.52 -7.11 -4.66
N GLY A 453 -0.29 -7.75 -3.51
CA GLY A 453 -0.82 -7.30 -2.20
C GLY A 453 -2.13 -7.98 -1.80
N VAL A 454 -2.89 -8.48 -2.78
CA VAL A 454 -4.27 -8.98 -2.61
C VAL A 454 -4.43 -10.22 -1.72
N ARG A 455 -3.35 -10.85 -1.29
CA ARG A 455 -3.36 -12.14 -0.56
C ARG A 455 -4.00 -12.05 0.82
N GLU A 456 -3.94 -10.88 1.45
CA GLU A 456 -4.56 -10.63 2.75
C GLU A 456 -5.95 -9.99 2.62
N ASN A 457 -6.40 -9.72 1.39
CA ASN A 457 -7.70 -9.10 1.19
C ASN A 457 -8.79 -10.01 1.74
N CYS A 458 -9.62 -9.42 2.58
CA CYS A 458 -10.67 -10.09 3.32
C CYS A 458 -12.06 -9.70 2.79
N TYR A 459 -12.19 -8.63 2.00
CA TYR A 459 -13.51 -8.13 1.62
C TYR A 459 -14.25 -9.16 0.80
N ASP A 460 -15.49 -9.40 1.21
CA ASP A 460 -16.43 -10.30 0.56
C ASP A 460 -17.78 -9.57 0.47
N PRO A 461 -18.31 -9.30 -0.74
CA PRO A 461 -19.63 -8.71 -0.89
C PRO A 461 -20.76 -9.48 -0.18
N ALA A 462 -20.61 -10.79 0.04
CA ALA A 462 -21.58 -11.60 0.79
C ALA A 462 -21.45 -11.39 2.31
N HIS A 463 -20.26 -11.02 2.78
CA HIS A 463 -19.92 -10.81 4.17
C HIS A 463 -19.01 -9.58 4.35
N PRO A 464 -19.48 -8.37 4.04
CA PRO A 464 -18.64 -7.17 3.99
C PRO A 464 -17.99 -6.84 5.35
N ASP A 465 -18.63 -7.27 6.43
CA ASP A 465 -18.14 -7.10 7.81
C ASP A 465 -17.23 -8.23 8.29
N ALA A 466 -17.06 -9.33 7.54
CA ALA A 466 -16.19 -10.45 7.94
C ALA A 466 -14.72 -10.02 8.07
N CYS A 467 -14.31 -9.01 7.28
CA CYS A 467 -13.04 -8.31 7.40
C CYS A 467 -12.77 -7.71 8.76
N LEU A 468 -13.82 -7.23 9.43
CA LEU A 468 -13.68 -6.39 10.60
C LEU A 468 -13.34 -7.22 11.86
N GLY A 469 -13.56 -8.55 11.84
CA GLY A 469 -13.52 -9.41 13.03
C GLY A 469 -12.53 -10.60 13.03
N GLN A 470 -11.80 -10.88 11.93
CA GLN A 470 -10.92 -12.05 11.85
C GLN A 470 -9.42 -11.73 11.87
N ASN A 471 -8.84 -11.15 12.93
CA ASN A 471 -7.38 -10.94 13.05
C ASN A 471 -6.66 -10.29 11.84
N GLY A 472 -7.37 -9.82 10.80
CA GLY A 472 -6.85 -8.93 9.79
C GLY A 472 -6.66 -7.57 10.47
N PRO A 473 -5.71 -6.74 10.01
CA PRO A 473 -5.48 -5.43 10.59
C PRO A 473 -6.77 -4.63 10.44
N THR A 474 -7.58 -4.58 11.50
CA THR A 474 -8.58 -3.52 11.67
C THR A 474 -7.81 -2.24 11.47
N ASP A 475 -8.28 -1.37 10.57
CA ASP A 475 -7.74 -0.03 10.37
C ASP A 475 -7.34 0.57 11.73
N PRO A 476 -6.04 0.60 12.09
CA PRO A 476 -5.62 0.96 13.41
C PRO A 476 -5.62 2.50 13.48
N GLY A 477 -6.81 3.09 13.49
CA GLY A 477 -6.95 4.55 13.49
C GLY A 477 -8.38 5.05 13.37
N THR A 478 -9.17 4.52 12.42
CA THR A 478 -10.41 5.20 11.98
C THR A 478 -11.71 4.66 12.56
N SER A 479 -11.72 3.47 13.17
CA SER A 479 -12.95 2.90 13.72
C SER A 479 -12.82 2.53 15.20
N GLU A 480 -13.87 2.78 15.96
CA GLU A 480 -13.98 2.38 17.37
C GLU A 480 -15.17 1.44 17.59
N ARG A 481 -15.02 0.55 18.57
CA ARG A 481 -16.06 -0.40 18.96
C ARG A 481 -16.66 0.01 20.29
N THR A 482 -17.95 0.29 20.30
CA THR A 482 -18.69 0.67 21.50
C THR A 482 -19.74 -0.38 21.81
N SER A 483 -19.64 -1.02 22.98
CA SER A 483 -20.56 -2.08 23.40
C SER A 483 -21.47 -1.64 24.53
N PHE A 484 -22.72 -2.09 24.48
CA PHE A 484 -23.73 -1.93 25.53
C PHE A 484 -24.36 -3.29 25.81
N GLU A 485 -24.59 -3.63 27.07
CA GLU A 485 -25.10 -4.94 27.46
C GLU A 485 -26.27 -4.85 28.43
N ASN A 486 -27.11 -5.89 28.41
CA ASN A 486 -28.11 -6.14 29.44
C ASN A 486 -28.00 -7.59 29.91
N THR A 487 -27.61 -7.76 31.16
CA THR A 487 -27.40 -9.06 31.83
C THR A 487 -28.58 -9.44 32.75
N THR A 488 -29.72 -8.74 32.63
CA THR A 488 -30.92 -9.05 33.42
C THR A 488 -31.63 -10.23 32.80
N ALA A 489 -31.50 -11.39 33.44
CA ALA A 489 -32.03 -12.62 32.89
C ALA A 489 -33.56 -12.73 33.04
N GLN A 490 -34.25 -13.15 31.96
CA GLN A 490 -35.72 -13.19 31.85
C GLN A 490 -36.21 -14.55 31.34
N ASP A 491 -37.24 -15.11 31.99
CA ASP A 491 -37.82 -16.41 31.61
C ASP A 491 -38.62 -16.29 30.31
N ILE A 492 -38.36 -17.19 29.37
CA ILE A 492 -39.04 -17.25 28.07
C ILE A 492 -40.28 -18.16 28.23
N PRO A 493 -41.49 -17.64 28.03
CA PRO A 493 -42.72 -18.42 28.16
C PRO A 493 -42.95 -19.37 26.97
N ASP A 494 -43.38 -20.60 27.28
CA ASP A 494 -43.72 -21.67 26.33
C ASP A 494 -44.87 -21.28 25.38
N GLU A 495 -44.73 -21.60 24.09
CA GLU A 495 -45.70 -21.37 23.00
C GLU A 495 -46.34 -19.97 22.95
N GLN A 496 -45.65 -18.94 23.43
CA GLN A 496 -46.16 -17.57 23.46
C GLN A 496 -45.47 -16.71 22.40
N SER A 497 -46.19 -16.44 21.31
CA SER A 497 -45.71 -15.61 20.20
C SER A 497 -45.35 -14.17 20.58
N ALA A 498 -45.89 -13.66 21.69
CA ALA A 498 -45.53 -12.37 22.25
C ALA A 498 -44.15 -12.36 22.93
N GLY A 499 -43.67 -13.52 23.39
CA GLY A 499 -42.34 -13.70 23.98
C GLY A 499 -42.03 -12.77 25.15
N ILE A 500 -40.73 -12.50 25.33
CA ILE A 500 -40.18 -11.48 26.22
C ILE A 500 -39.51 -10.36 25.43
N VAL A 501 -39.47 -9.16 26.00
CA VAL A 501 -38.73 -8.02 25.44
C VAL A 501 -37.70 -7.54 26.46
N SER A 502 -36.42 -7.58 26.08
CA SER A 502 -35.32 -7.02 26.84
C SER A 502 -34.77 -5.79 26.11
N ALA A 503 -34.47 -4.70 26.85
CA ALA A 503 -34.07 -3.44 26.25
C ALA A 503 -32.67 -2.99 26.71
N ILE A 504 -31.91 -2.37 25.80
CA ILE A 504 -30.67 -1.65 26.07
C ILE A 504 -30.90 -0.19 25.66
N GLN A 505 -30.50 0.75 26.51
CA GLN A 505 -30.46 2.16 26.13
C GLN A 505 -29.06 2.58 25.69
N VAL A 506 -29.00 3.15 24.49
CA VAL A 506 -27.79 3.70 23.90
C VAL A 506 -27.93 5.21 23.90
N SER A 507 -27.11 5.88 24.72
CA SER A 507 -27.13 7.35 24.85
C SER A 507 -26.32 8.06 23.75
N ASP A 508 -25.47 7.31 23.06
CA ASP A 508 -24.58 7.77 22.02
C ASP A 508 -25.25 7.64 20.64
N ASP A 509 -25.64 8.75 20.03
CA ASP A 509 -26.39 8.78 18.78
C ASP A 509 -25.49 9.14 17.59
N ARG A 510 -25.01 8.11 16.90
CA ARG A 510 -24.08 8.26 15.78
C ARG A 510 -24.36 7.25 14.68
N ALA A 511 -23.95 7.60 13.46
CA ALA A 511 -23.91 6.62 12.39
C ALA A 511 -22.88 5.54 12.74
N PHE A 512 -23.25 4.27 12.53
CA PHE A 512 -22.34 3.14 12.70
C PHE A 512 -22.18 2.43 11.36
N ALA A 513 -20.97 1.93 11.12
CA ALA A 513 -20.61 1.13 9.95
C ALA A 513 -20.95 -0.35 10.17
N GLY A 514 -20.94 -0.82 11.42
CA GLY A 514 -21.24 -2.21 11.76
C GLY A 514 -22.04 -2.34 13.05
N LEU A 515 -22.83 -3.41 13.16
CA LEU A 515 -23.60 -3.78 14.34
C LEU A 515 -23.45 -5.27 14.61
N GLU A 516 -23.02 -5.62 15.82
CA GLU A 516 -22.99 -6.99 16.32
C GLU A 516 -23.96 -7.14 17.49
N VAL A 517 -24.63 -8.29 17.56
CA VAL A 517 -25.58 -8.63 18.63
C VAL A 517 -25.21 -9.99 19.19
N SER A 518 -24.58 -10.01 20.35
CA SER A 518 -24.32 -11.25 21.07
C SER A 518 -25.52 -11.58 21.95
N VAL A 519 -26.01 -12.82 21.88
CA VAL A 519 -27.06 -13.34 22.76
C VAL A 519 -26.57 -14.56 23.51
N ASP A 520 -27.00 -14.64 24.77
CA ASP A 520 -26.80 -15.78 25.65
C ASP A 520 -28.15 -16.26 26.18
N ILE A 521 -28.61 -17.41 25.71
CA ILE A 521 -29.93 -17.95 26.02
C ILE A 521 -29.78 -19.43 26.42
N GLU A 522 -30.41 -19.84 27.51
CA GLU A 522 -30.65 -21.24 27.83
C GLU A 522 -32.05 -21.63 27.40
N HIS A 523 -32.23 -22.79 26.78
CA HIS A 523 -33.54 -23.29 26.39
C HIS A 523 -33.55 -24.82 26.33
N SER A 524 -34.65 -25.50 26.67
CA SER A 524 -34.69 -26.96 26.53
C SER A 524 -34.75 -27.42 25.07
N TRP A 525 -35.14 -26.56 24.13
CA TRP A 525 -35.10 -26.84 22.69
C TRP A 525 -34.90 -25.56 21.88
N VAL A 526 -33.66 -25.23 21.49
CA VAL A 526 -33.38 -23.94 20.84
C VAL A 526 -34.05 -23.77 19.47
N GLY A 527 -34.40 -24.88 18.81
CA GLY A 527 -35.13 -24.89 17.53
C GLY A 527 -36.55 -24.32 17.60
N ASP A 528 -37.06 -24.02 18.79
CA ASP A 528 -38.39 -23.40 18.94
C ASP A 528 -38.35 -21.88 19.02
N LEU A 529 -37.16 -21.31 19.23
CA LEU A 529 -36.98 -19.90 19.44
C LEU A 529 -36.98 -19.10 18.14
N VAL A 530 -37.67 -17.96 18.19
CA VAL A 530 -37.50 -16.84 17.26
C VAL A 530 -36.92 -15.68 18.04
N VAL A 531 -35.81 -15.14 17.53
CA VAL A 531 -35.08 -14.00 18.12
C VAL A 531 -35.10 -12.84 17.14
N GLU A 532 -35.60 -11.69 17.57
CA GLU A 532 -35.73 -10.48 16.75
C GLU A 532 -35.12 -9.28 17.47
N LEU A 533 -34.40 -8.45 16.73
CA LEU A 533 -33.93 -7.15 17.21
C LEU A 533 -34.82 -6.04 16.66
N ARG A 534 -35.13 -5.06 17.50
CA ARG A 534 -35.94 -3.89 17.14
C ARG A 534 -35.24 -2.61 17.52
N HIS A 535 -35.32 -1.63 16.62
CA HIS A 535 -34.82 -0.28 16.84
C HIS A 535 -35.52 0.69 15.90
N ASN A 536 -35.94 1.87 16.39
CA ASN A 536 -36.61 2.92 15.62
C ASN A 536 -37.75 2.45 14.71
N GLY A 537 -38.57 1.51 15.21
CA GLY A 537 -39.71 0.96 14.47
C GLY A 537 -39.35 -0.09 13.40
N LYS A 538 -38.06 -0.41 13.23
CA LYS A 538 -37.57 -1.48 12.36
C LYS A 538 -37.36 -2.76 13.18
N THR A 539 -37.67 -3.91 12.59
CA THR A 539 -37.48 -5.24 13.18
C THR A 539 -36.65 -6.10 12.23
N VAL A 540 -35.64 -6.78 12.76
CA VAL A 540 -34.82 -7.76 12.02
C VAL A 540 -34.81 -9.06 12.80
N THR A 541 -35.18 -10.16 12.16
CA THR A 541 -35.06 -11.50 12.74
C THR A 541 -33.60 -11.93 12.71
N LEU A 542 -33.01 -12.16 13.89
CA LEU A 542 -31.64 -12.65 14.04
C LEU A 542 -31.57 -14.17 13.86
N ARG A 543 -32.62 -14.87 14.30
CA ARG A 543 -32.75 -16.32 14.24
C ARG A 543 -34.21 -16.73 14.17
N SER A 544 -34.55 -17.71 13.33
CA SER A 544 -35.92 -18.21 13.20
C SER A 544 -36.00 -19.74 13.24
N ARG A 545 -36.22 -20.31 14.43
CA ARG A 545 -36.46 -21.75 14.63
C ARG A 545 -35.37 -22.65 14.03
N GLU A 546 -34.13 -22.22 14.17
CA GLU A 546 -32.94 -22.94 13.69
C GLU A 546 -32.34 -23.82 14.79
N GLY A 547 -31.73 -24.94 14.41
CA GLY A 547 -31.20 -25.95 15.34
C GLY A 547 -32.23 -27.01 15.72
N GLY A 548 -32.10 -27.59 16.91
CA GLY A 548 -32.96 -28.64 17.43
C GLY A 548 -32.88 -28.71 18.95
N SER A 549 -32.48 -29.87 19.49
CA SER A 549 -32.52 -30.18 20.92
C SER A 549 -31.35 -29.62 21.74
N GLU A 550 -30.50 -28.77 21.16
CA GLU A 550 -29.43 -28.09 21.89
C GLU A 550 -30.03 -27.24 23.01
N LYS A 551 -29.22 -27.00 24.05
CA LYS A 551 -29.70 -26.44 25.31
C LYS A 551 -29.37 -24.96 25.53
N SER A 552 -28.60 -24.37 24.62
CA SER A 552 -28.23 -22.97 24.72
C SER A 552 -27.90 -22.35 23.37
N ILE A 553 -27.95 -21.02 23.34
CA ILE A 553 -27.50 -20.17 22.24
C ILE A 553 -26.43 -19.25 22.83
N HIS A 554 -25.20 -19.40 22.36
CA HIS A 554 -24.11 -18.46 22.62
C HIS A 554 -23.62 -17.98 21.26
N GLN A 555 -24.28 -16.95 20.72
CA GLN A 555 -24.09 -16.57 19.32
C GLN A 555 -24.06 -15.07 19.16
N THR A 556 -23.17 -14.60 18.28
CA THR A 556 -23.14 -13.21 17.81
C THR A 556 -23.74 -13.15 16.39
N TYR A 557 -24.66 -12.21 16.19
CA TYR A 557 -25.29 -11.92 14.91
C TYR A 557 -24.84 -10.56 14.38
N GLN A 558 -24.85 -10.40 13.06
CA GLN A 558 -24.56 -9.13 12.39
C GLN A 558 -25.78 -8.72 11.54
N PRO A 559 -26.78 -8.03 12.11
CA PRO A 559 -28.01 -7.72 11.41
C PRO A 559 -27.85 -6.56 10.42
N ALA A 560 -27.44 -6.88 9.19
CA ALA A 560 -27.32 -5.93 8.07
C ALA A 560 -28.60 -5.13 7.80
N GLY A 561 -29.75 -5.65 8.25
CA GLY A 561 -31.03 -4.95 8.22
C GLY A 561 -31.07 -3.63 9.00
N PHE A 562 -30.06 -3.24 9.78
CA PHE A 562 -30.00 -1.90 10.40
C PHE A 562 -29.04 -0.91 9.72
N ALA A 563 -28.46 -1.27 8.57
CA ALA A 563 -27.60 -0.37 7.81
C ALA A 563 -28.29 0.99 7.54
N GLY A 564 -27.53 2.08 7.77
CA GLY A 564 -28.00 3.46 7.60
C GLY A 564 -28.85 4.02 8.74
N GLN A 565 -29.06 3.28 9.84
CA GLN A 565 -29.61 3.82 11.09
C GLN A 565 -28.50 4.47 11.93
N THR A 566 -28.89 5.19 12.98
CA THR A 566 -27.97 5.67 14.02
C THR A 566 -28.05 4.77 15.26
N SER A 567 -27.04 4.79 16.12
CA SER A 567 -26.96 3.95 17.32
C SER A 567 -27.88 4.41 18.45
N GLY A 568 -28.27 5.68 18.47
CA GLY A 568 -28.94 6.30 19.61
C GLY A 568 -30.38 5.85 19.81
N GLY A 569 -30.75 5.59 21.07
CA GLY A 569 -32.11 5.23 21.47
C GLY A 569 -32.25 3.80 21.95
N THR A 570 -33.50 3.35 22.06
CA THR A 570 -33.82 2.03 22.62
C THR A 570 -33.57 0.94 21.59
N TRP A 571 -32.76 -0.05 21.96
CA TRP A 571 -32.65 -1.33 21.26
C TRP A 571 -33.38 -2.39 22.05
N GLU A 572 -34.29 -3.12 21.39
CA GLU A 572 -35.11 -4.14 22.03
C GLU A 572 -34.85 -5.52 21.39
N LEU A 573 -34.48 -6.50 22.21
CA LEU A 573 -34.41 -7.91 21.82
C LEU A 573 -35.70 -8.61 22.21
N LEU A 574 -36.45 -9.08 21.22
CA LEU A 574 -37.58 -9.98 21.41
C LEU A 574 -37.13 -11.43 21.27
N VAL A 575 -37.41 -12.24 22.28
CA VAL A 575 -37.21 -13.70 22.25
C VAL A 575 -38.55 -14.38 22.48
N SER A 576 -38.98 -15.24 21.56
CA SER A 576 -40.25 -15.96 21.67
C SER A 576 -40.08 -17.45 21.39
N ASP A 577 -40.71 -18.29 22.21
CA ASP A 577 -40.91 -19.71 21.91
C ASP A 577 -42.16 -19.88 21.04
N ARG A 578 -42.04 -20.65 19.96
CA ARG A 578 -43.08 -20.89 18.96
C ARG A 578 -43.54 -22.35 18.89
N ALA A 579 -43.15 -23.19 19.84
CA ALA A 579 -43.68 -24.53 20.01
C ALA A 579 -44.07 -24.78 21.47
N ALA A 580 -44.76 -25.90 21.72
CA ALA A 580 -45.19 -26.29 23.06
C ALA A 580 -44.19 -27.25 23.70
N ARG A 581 -44.13 -27.24 25.04
CA ARG A 581 -43.43 -28.17 25.97
C ARG A 581 -42.04 -27.76 26.41
N ASP A 582 -41.48 -26.70 25.83
CA ASP A 582 -40.12 -26.28 26.09
C ASP A 582 -40.13 -24.87 26.71
N THR A 583 -39.16 -24.59 27.57
CA THR A 583 -39.00 -23.28 28.21
C THR A 583 -37.53 -22.98 28.35
N GLY A 584 -37.22 -21.71 28.61
CA GLY A 584 -35.86 -21.31 28.87
C GLY A 584 -35.76 -19.90 29.41
N ARG A 585 -34.58 -19.31 29.25
CA ARG A 585 -34.24 -18.03 29.84
C ARG A 585 -33.22 -17.30 28.98
N LEU A 586 -33.51 -16.04 28.66
CA LEU A 586 -32.48 -15.12 28.18
C LEU A 586 -31.59 -14.78 29.37
N LEU A 587 -30.29 -15.03 29.28
CA LEU A 587 -29.32 -14.74 30.34
C LEU A 587 -28.72 -13.35 30.18
N SER A 588 -28.24 -13.05 28.97
CA SER A 588 -27.69 -11.73 28.64
C SER A 588 -27.72 -11.48 27.14
N TRP A 589 -27.59 -10.21 26.75
CA TRP A 589 -27.30 -9.85 25.38
C TRP A 589 -26.54 -8.53 25.32
N LYS A 590 -25.80 -8.33 24.22
CA LYS A 590 -24.92 -7.18 24.00
C LYS A 590 -25.08 -6.67 22.58
N VAL A 591 -25.18 -5.36 22.41
CA VAL A 591 -25.03 -4.69 21.11
C VAL A 591 -23.66 -4.03 21.05
N THR A 592 -22.92 -4.26 19.97
CA THR A 592 -21.64 -3.60 19.69
C THR A 592 -21.78 -2.83 18.39
N PHE A 593 -21.52 -1.53 18.44
CA PHE A 593 -21.45 -0.68 17.26
C PHE A 593 -19.99 -0.52 16.84
N VAL A 594 -19.74 -0.63 15.54
CA VAL A 594 -18.49 -0.20 14.91
C VAL A 594 -18.76 1.18 14.33
N THR A 595 -18.14 2.21 14.88
CA THR A 595 -18.36 3.62 14.47
C THR A 595 -17.06 4.23 14.01
N GLN A 596 -17.13 5.23 13.13
CA GLN A 596 -15.95 6.02 12.79
C GLN A 596 -15.48 6.79 14.03
N LYS A 597 -14.18 6.74 14.32
CA LYS A 597 -13.51 7.53 15.36
C LYS A 597 -13.63 8.99 14.94
N GLN A 598 -14.23 9.82 15.79
CA GLN A 598 -14.42 11.23 15.46
C GLN A 598 -13.06 11.95 15.53
N ALA A 599 -12.49 12.31 14.39
CA ALA A 599 -11.24 13.07 14.33
C ALA A 599 -11.39 14.40 15.07
N GLN A 600 -10.68 14.54 16.19
CA GLN A 600 -10.51 15.77 16.93
C GLN A 600 -9.53 16.66 16.18
N ALA A 601 -9.97 17.89 15.87
CA ALA A 601 -9.15 18.85 15.17
C ALA A 601 -7.75 18.97 15.81
N PRO A 602 -6.67 19.11 15.01
CA PRO A 602 -5.34 19.30 15.54
C PRO A 602 -5.31 20.50 16.49
N THR A 603 -4.71 20.31 17.66
CA THR A 603 -4.58 21.36 18.67
C THR A 603 -3.13 21.80 18.73
N THR A 604 -2.90 23.11 18.52
CA THR A 604 -1.57 23.70 18.59
C THR A 604 -1.36 24.38 19.94
N TYR A 605 -0.27 24.02 20.59
CA TYR A 605 0.26 24.63 21.80
C TYR A 605 1.54 25.36 21.43
N SER A 606 1.80 26.53 22.00
CA SER A 606 3.00 27.29 21.64
C SER A 606 3.68 27.89 22.86
N SER A 607 5.00 28.00 22.77
CA SER A 607 5.82 28.80 23.64
C SER A 607 6.39 29.98 22.85
N GLN A 608 6.34 31.15 23.46
CA GLN A 608 6.95 32.39 22.96
C GLN A 608 8.21 32.72 23.76
N ASP A 609 8.82 31.71 24.39
CA ASP A 609 10.06 31.87 25.13
C ASP A 609 11.15 32.42 24.21
N HIS A 610 11.83 33.46 24.70
CA HIS A 610 12.90 34.12 23.97
C HIS A 610 14.22 33.93 24.73
N LEU A 611 14.91 32.83 24.43
CA LEU A 611 16.04 32.35 25.22
C LEU A 611 17.33 32.39 24.43
N ALA A 612 18.35 33.06 24.96
CA ALA A 612 19.68 33.06 24.38
C ALA A 612 20.33 31.68 24.51
N ILE A 613 20.81 31.13 23.39
CA ILE A 613 21.50 29.85 23.31
C ILE A 613 23.00 30.12 23.58
N PRO A 614 23.58 29.58 24.68
CA PRO A 614 24.99 29.78 24.97
C PRO A 614 25.90 29.07 23.96
N ASP A 615 26.97 29.74 23.55
CA ASP A 615 28.02 29.24 22.64
C ASP A 615 28.79 28.06 23.26
N ASN A 616 29.00 27.00 22.48
CA ASN A 616 29.75 25.80 22.84
C ASN A 616 29.38 25.19 24.22
N ASP A 617 28.09 25.21 24.56
CA ASP A 617 27.57 24.66 25.82
C ASP A 617 26.69 23.44 25.54
N THR A 618 27.22 22.26 25.87
CA THR A 618 26.49 21.00 25.69
C THR A 618 25.27 20.88 26.61
N THR A 619 25.11 21.76 27.60
CA THR A 619 23.92 21.84 28.46
C THR A 619 22.78 22.59 27.77
N GLY A 620 23.11 23.62 26.99
CA GLY A 620 22.13 24.41 26.24
C GLY A 620 21.04 25.09 27.08
N ILE A 621 19.87 25.22 26.48
CA ILE A 621 18.64 25.77 27.09
C ILE A 621 17.50 24.74 27.03
N ALA A 622 16.49 24.96 27.88
CA ALA A 622 15.23 24.22 27.86
C ALA A 622 14.04 25.19 27.84
N SER A 623 13.04 24.91 27.01
CA SER A 623 11.74 25.60 27.00
C SER A 623 10.62 24.56 27.05
N THR A 624 9.57 24.83 27.81
CA THR A 624 8.53 23.84 28.13
C THR A 624 7.14 24.33 27.75
N ILE A 625 6.36 23.46 27.11
CA ILE A 625 4.92 23.63 26.85
C ILE A 625 4.16 22.63 27.72
N GLU A 626 3.15 23.10 28.44
CA GLU A 626 2.23 22.26 29.21
C GLU A 626 0.97 21.97 28.39
N VAL A 627 0.73 20.69 28.09
CA VAL A 627 -0.45 20.22 27.37
C VAL A 627 -1.49 19.70 28.38
N PRO A 628 -2.65 20.39 28.55
CA PRO A 628 -3.66 20.01 29.53
C PRO A 628 -4.57 18.87 29.06
N ASP A 629 -4.67 18.64 27.75
CA ASP A 629 -5.66 17.75 27.14
C ASP A 629 -5.23 16.29 27.21
N GLU A 630 -6.08 15.45 27.77
CA GLU A 630 -5.92 13.99 27.72
C GLU A 630 -6.43 13.48 26.37
N ARG A 631 -5.54 13.49 25.38
CA ARG A 631 -5.75 12.89 24.06
C ARG A 631 -4.57 12.00 23.68
N GLN A 632 -4.80 11.02 22.81
CA GLN A 632 -3.69 10.30 22.20
C GLN A 632 -3.06 11.15 21.10
N VAL A 633 -1.75 11.07 20.97
CA VAL A 633 -1.02 11.63 19.83
C VAL A 633 -1.22 10.67 18.65
N GLY A 634 -1.85 11.10 17.57
CA GLY A 634 -1.80 10.37 16.30
C GLY A 634 -0.83 10.99 15.30
N THR A 635 -0.83 12.32 15.22
CA THR A 635 0.19 13.10 14.52
C THR A 635 0.80 14.14 15.44
N LEU A 636 2.12 14.31 15.35
CA LEU A 636 2.84 15.33 16.11
C LEU A 636 3.71 16.16 15.17
N THR A 637 3.45 17.46 15.10
CA THR A 637 4.31 18.41 14.39
C THR A 637 4.89 19.43 15.36
N VAL A 638 6.21 19.58 15.35
CA VAL A 638 6.93 20.59 16.12
C VAL A 638 7.49 21.65 15.19
N HIS A 639 6.99 22.88 15.33
CA HIS A 639 7.56 24.04 14.67
C HIS A 639 8.61 24.66 15.58
N VAL A 640 9.80 24.93 15.06
CA VAL A 640 10.88 25.62 15.78
C VAL A 640 11.29 26.87 15.00
N ASP A 641 11.43 27.99 15.70
CA ASP A 641 12.01 29.25 15.21
C ASP A 641 13.20 29.64 16.09
N ILE A 642 14.41 29.46 15.55
CA ILE A 642 15.67 29.81 16.20
C ILE A 642 16.48 30.73 15.27
N SER A 643 16.91 31.88 15.77
CA SER A 643 17.93 32.68 15.10
C SER A 643 19.32 32.16 15.45
N HIS A 644 20.15 31.84 14.45
CA HIS A 644 21.53 31.35 14.64
C HIS A 644 22.41 31.69 13.43
N SER A 645 23.67 32.06 13.66
CA SER A 645 24.61 32.37 12.57
C SER A 645 25.14 31.14 11.83
N TYR A 646 25.11 29.97 12.47
CA TYR A 646 25.56 28.70 11.89
C TYR A 646 24.71 27.52 12.40
N VAL A 647 23.70 27.11 11.64
CA VAL A 647 22.72 26.09 12.07
C VAL A 647 23.36 24.71 12.26
N GLY A 648 24.48 24.45 11.58
CA GLY A 648 25.27 23.23 11.71
C GLY A 648 25.88 22.98 13.09
N ASP A 649 25.78 23.93 14.02
CA ASP A 649 26.29 23.76 15.39
C ASP A 649 25.19 23.30 16.36
N LEU A 650 23.93 23.43 15.96
CA LEU A 650 22.79 23.19 16.82
C LEU A 650 22.45 21.70 16.94
N VAL A 651 22.18 21.28 18.17
CA VAL A 651 21.44 20.06 18.50
C VAL A 651 20.12 20.47 19.15
N VAL A 652 19.02 20.01 18.55
CA VAL A 652 17.65 20.27 19.01
C VAL A 652 16.99 18.94 19.34
N GLU A 653 16.47 18.81 20.55
CA GLU A 653 15.84 17.60 21.06
C GLU A 653 14.49 17.95 21.70
N LEU A 654 13.55 17.01 21.65
CA LEU A 654 12.26 17.12 22.31
C LEU A 654 12.14 16.01 23.34
N GLU A 655 11.76 16.37 24.56
CA GLU A 655 11.48 15.43 25.63
C GLU A 655 9.99 15.44 26.00
N HIS A 656 9.41 14.24 26.11
CA HIS A 656 8.10 14.06 26.71
C HIS A 656 8.01 12.70 27.43
N ALA A 657 7.47 12.72 28.64
CA ALA A 657 7.28 11.55 29.50
C ALA A 657 8.56 10.69 29.70
N GLY A 658 9.73 11.33 29.71
CA GLY A 658 11.04 10.67 29.89
C GLY A 658 11.63 10.05 28.62
N GLN A 659 10.96 10.18 27.47
CA GLN A 659 11.51 9.86 26.15
C GLN A 659 12.09 11.14 25.53
N VAL A 660 13.28 11.04 24.93
CA VAL A 660 13.97 12.14 24.25
C VAL A 660 14.17 11.78 22.77
N VAL A 661 13.80 12.67 21.88
CA VAL A 661 13.95 12.51 20.42
C VAL A 661 14.74 13.67 19.86
N THR A 662 15.79 13.38 19.09
CA THR A 662 16.60 14.41 18.43
C THR A 662 15.93 14.86 17.14
N LEU A 663 15.49 16.12 17.09
CA LEU A 663 14.89 16.74 15.91
C LEU A 663 15.95 17.15 14.88
N GLN A 664 17.10 17.61 15.37
CA GLN A 664 18.23 18.04 14.56
C GLN A 664 19.54 17.81 15.30
N ASN A 665 20.57 17.37 14.58
CA ASN A 665 21.90 17.14 15.15
C ASN A 665 23.01 17.64 14.23
N GLN A 666 23.45 18.88 14.41
CA GLN A 666 24.59 19.50 13.70
C GLN A 666 24.49 19.39 12.17
N GLN A 667 23.29 19.61 11.64
CA GLN A 667 22.98 19.58 10.21
C GLN A 667 22.71 21.00 9.68
N GLY A 668 22.84 21.21 8.37
CA GLY A 668 22.58 22.51 7.72
C GLY A 668 23.81 23.39 7.51
N GLY A 669 24.96 23.04 8.08
CA GLY A 669 26.23 23.75 7.86
C GLY A 669 26.12 25.25 8.16
N SER A 670 26.62 26.08 7.26
CA SER A 670 26.63 27.55 7.40
C SER A 670 25.30 28.24 7.09
N ALA A 671 24.19 27.50 7.01
CA ALA A 671 22.86 28.09 6.95
C ALA A 671 22.61 28.97 8.18
N ARG A 672 21.84 30.05 7.98
CA ARG A 672 21.42 30.96 9.04
C ARG A 672 19.99 30.66 9.40
N ASP A 673 19.71 30.69 10.70
CA ASP A 673 18.41 30.49 11.33
C ASP A 673 17.79 29.11 11.05
N LEU A 674 17.13 28.54 12.06
CA LEU A 674 16.38 27.30 11.95
C LEU A 674 14.90 27.62 12.15
N VAL A 675 14.19 27.79 11.03
CA VAL A 675 12.72 27.88 11.00
C VAL A 675 12.19 26.66 10.27
N LYS A 676 11.71 25.67 11.03
CA LYS A 676 11.42 24.34 10.46
C LYS A 676 10.32 23.62 11.24
N ASP A 677 9.49 22.89 10.50
CA ASP A 677 8.55 21.91 11.03
C ASP A 677 9.18 20.51 11.05
N PHE A 678 8.97 19.80 12.16
CA PHE A 678 9.38 18.42 12.36
C PHE A 678 8.15 17.57 12.64
N THR A 679 7.84 16.61 11.77
CA THR A 679 6.77 15.62 12.01
C THR A 679 7.37 14.39 12.68
N LEU A 680 6.78 13.94 13.78
CA LEU A 680 7.32 12.92 14.67
C LEU A 680 6.28 11.82 14.88
N ALA A 681 6.72 10.57 14.80
CA ALA A 681 5.90 9.39 15.06
C ALA A 681 6.22 8.74 16.42
N ASP A 682 7.28 9.20 17.09
CA ASP A 682 7.85 8.58 18.29
C ASP A 682 6.90 8.49 19.49
N TRP A 683 5.89 9.36 19.52
CA TRP A 683 4.86 9.40 20.57
C TRP A 683 3.47 8.98 20.08
N ASN A 684 3.36 8.38 18.90
CA ASN A 684 2.06 7.88 18.42
C ASN A 684 1.44 6.90 19.43
N ASP A 685 0.12 7.03 19.59
CA ASP A 685 -0.73 6.32 20.56
C ASP A 685 -0.43 6.60 22.05
N LYS A 686 0.55 7.46 22.36
CA LYS A 686 0.85 7.91 23.72
C LYS A 686 -0.07 9.07 24.10
N SER A 687 -0.24 9.31 25.40
CA SER A 687 -0.96 10.49 25.87
C SER A 687 -0.17 11.75 25.50
N ALA A 688 -0.84 12.73 24.92
CA ALA A 688 -0.29 14.06 24.66
C ALA A 688 -0.18 14.89 25.94
N ARG A 689 -0.88 14.49 27.01
CA ARG A 689 -0.99 15.27 28.23
C ARG A 689 0.33 15.33 28.97
N GLY A 690 0.66 16.52 29.43
CA GLY A 690 1.79 16.78 30.31
C GLY A 690 2.82 17.69 29.69
N SER A 691 4.03 17.60 30.23
CA SER A 691 5.11 18.51 29.94
C SER A 691 5.87 18.06 28.69
N TRP A 692 5.99 18.97 27.72
CA TRP A 692 6.81 18.81 26.51
C TRP A 692 7.95 19.81 26.58
N THR A 693 9.20 19.34 26.58
CA THR A 693 10.38 20.19 26.76
C THR A 693 11.26 20.16 25.52
N LEU A 694 11.44 21.31 24.87
CA LEU A 694 12.41 21.50 23.80
C LEU A 694 13.77 21.85 24.40
N LEU A 695 14.78 21.06 24.07
CA LEU A 695 16.17 21.23 24.47
C LEU A 695 16.97 21.72 23.26
N VAL A 696 17.71 22.81 23.42
CA VAL A 696 18.52 23.39 22.33
C VAL A 696 19.93 23.67 22.84
N SER A 697 20.94 23.09 22.20
CA SER A 697 22.36 23.32 22.52
C SER A 697 23.16 23.70 21.28
N ASP A 698 24.11 24.61 21.45
CA ASP A 698 25.18 24.86 20.49
C ASP A 698 26.40 24.02 20.91
N ARG A 699 26.95 23.24 19.98
CA ARG A 699 28.06 22.30 20.22
C ARG A 699 29.35 22.67 19.51
N ALA A 700 29.44 23.85 18.90
CA ALA A 700 30.67 24.41 18.36
C ALA A 700 30.95 25.77 18.98
N ALA A 701 32.14 26.31 18.73
CA ALA A 701 32.56 27.60 19.28
C ALA A 701 32.44 28.71 18.24
N ALA A 702 32.19 29.93 18.71
CA ALA A 702 32.19 31.22 17.99
C ALA A 702 30.84 31.68 17.42
N ASP A 703 29.80 30.87 17.50
CA ASP A 703 28.46 31.20 17.08
C ASP A 703 27.52 31.23 18.30
N SER A 704 26.45 32.03 18.21
CA SER A 704 25.45 32.08 19.27
C SER A 704 24.11 32.44 18.65
N GLY A 705 23.03 32.10 19.33
CA GLY A 705 21.70 32.37 18.82
C GLY A 705 20.64 32.53 19.88
N THR A 706 19.40 32.47 19.44
CA THR A 706 18.24 32.71 20.29
C THR A 706 17.09 31.87 19.80
N LEU A 707 16.47 31.10 20.70
CA LEU A 707 15.16 30.52 20.48
C LEU A 707 14.14 31.66 20.49
N ASN A 708 13.40 31.85 19.39
CA ASN A 708 12.40 32.89 19.25
C ASN A 708 11.00 32.40 19.63
N GLY A 709 10.75 31.10 19.47
CA GLY A 709 9.51 30.44 19.82
C GLY A 709 9.45 29.04 19.24
N TRP A 710 8.50 28.25 19.71
CA TRP A 710 8.22 26.93 19.16
C TRP A 710 6.78 26.52 19.44
N SER A 711 6.24 25.61 18.64
CA SER A 711 4.90 25.08 18.85
C SER A 711 4.81 23.59 18.61
N LEU A 712 3.87 22.96 19.30
CA LEU A 712 3.52 21.57 19.22
C LEU A 712 2.08 21.47 18.71
N THR A 713 1.88 20.90 17.53
CA THR A 713 0.56 20.61 16.97
C THR A 713 0.31 19.12 17.11
N VAL A 714 -0.72 18.77 17.90
CA VAL A 714 -1.15 17.39 18.13
C VAL A 714 -2.42 17.13 17.34
N GLY A 715 -2.35 16.23 16.37
CA GLY A 715 -3.52 15.68 15.67
C GLY A 715 -3.84 14.26 16.12
N ASP A 716 -5.00 13.78 15.65
CA ASP A 716 -5.49 12.41 15.88
C ASP A 716 -4.84 11.37 14.99
#